data_AF-A0A4D7JUZ2-F1
#
_entry.id   AF-A0A4D7JUZ2-F1
#
_cell.length_a   1.000
_cell.length_b   1.000
_cell.length_c   1.000
_cell.angle_alpha   90.00
_cell.angle_beta   90.00
_cell.angle_gamma   90.00
#
_symmetry.space_group_name_H-M   'P 1'
#
loop_
_entity.id
_entity.type
_entity.pdbx_description
1 polymer ?
#
loop_
_entity_poly.entity_id
_entity_poly.type
_entity_poly.pdbx_seq_one_letter_code
_entity_poly.pdbx_strand_id
1 'polypeptide(L)'
;MLKRLLTISLALIIIAGILYFFFWEGEKVSKWKIIPSNALAIVEEPDVSRSRDSLYQRDDFFAFFLGDNPVIKLKDSLVENYDYNPDVELINKGLSYSVHQTGKGQLDYVFYIDKSIAGLNKVINNIHGSLLEKDFSLQKEPYDVEGKEIQTFFKSKDLSIHYVEIGSFGIFSDNNLLIEDVIRCYNGNQKSFEEKYNRSAQIKGAVRDEGNVYLNGDQFQDFLEQTVDLKFADNYAGYNSLFEVGVIDVKSTKESIDLNGFAIKSEDKQSYLNLYASQKGRKFRSPQYIPLQAIEATFFSISDNVVWQNELQNYLQVIQGQELRKQSSINNKYGVNIEQWYKSVGSELTLVELPTGDYQSTTHALIQELSDIGAGLNILNKLAESSMQSDSVYIEEYAGIEISEIAINGVPESLFGPYFSGFSSLYYSVIDNFLIVTESVPVMKNIIRSRQEESTWGKNLKIASRLEKNIDDASIGKLINLNRAWEFFPAVASEKYKTLLTDNPSPLRAFEWMAIHLSELDRKWYIAANLEKSKRINIASRETYESVFRTEFDNPIRTKPFVVRNHNTFENEVFLQDTANVIHLIGNSGQILWSDSLSEEINGEVDQVDFYQNNKLQYFLYTDSRIHIIDRLGDEIDGYPLFAEPSTSIKASNVIDYDNSKRYRITYSDYSGNVYLYNKDRQLLKGWNPKSFEHRLIEPMKHLRVRKKDLMINMTENGMVHITNRRGEYYDNFPLNLGDQVRNDLFIRQGASFKQTLLATISAGGKLFEFNLNGQITREKQLIKIGPNTRFEIIPDALEKTYLVAAIDGTRVRILSKDLNVLFEKDFLKTDQLSFQYYQFSATEQIIIINDGVQQMSYLYNRRGDLLNGRPFQSSHDIALLYFENEKSYKAYCVYKDALQVYEFDALPPI
;
A
#
# COMPACT_ATOMS: atom_id res chain seq x y z
N MET A 1 87.85 7.39 -10.96
CA MET A 1 87.15 8.36 -11.84
C MET A 1 85.96 7.73 -12.56
N LEU A 2 86.15 6.60 -13.27
CA LEU A 2 85.10 5.93 -14.06
C LEU A 2 83.85 5.51 -13.25
N LYS A 3 84.01 5.00 -12.02
CA LYS A 3 82.90 4.66 -11.12
C LYS A 3 82.06 5.87 -10.66
N ARG A 4 82.67 7.06 -10.52
CA ARG A 4 81.97 8.32 -10.16
C ARG A 4 81.22 8.90 -11.36
N LEU A 5 81.79 8.80 -12.56
CA LEU A 5 81.11 9.17 -13.81
C LEU A 5 79.91 8.27 -14.08
N LEU A 6 80.01 6.96 -13.84
CA LEU A 6 78.88 6.03 -14.00
C LEU A 6 77.72 6.29 -13.01
N THR A 7 78.03 6.65 -11.76
CA THR A 7 76.99 6.98 -10.75
C THR A 7 76.32 8.32 -11.04
N ILE A 8 77.07 9.32 -11.53
CA ILE A 8 76.51 10.60 -11.95
C ILE A 8 75.67 10.46 -13.23
N SER A 9 76.10 9.60 -14.16
CA SER A 9 75.34 9.28 -15.38
C SER A 9 74.05 8.54 -15.08
N LEU A 10 74.09 7.56 -14.17
CA LEU A 10 72.91 6.80 -13.75
C LEU A 10 71.94 7.68 -12.95
N ALA A 11 72.45 8.57 -12.10
CA ALA A 11 71.63 9.55 -11.40
C ALA A 11 71.00 10.57 -12.36
N LEU A 12 71.72 11.02 -13.40
CA LEU A 12 71.16 11.90 -14.43
C LEU A 12 70.13 11.20 -15.33
N ILE A 13 70.28 9.90 -15.60
CA ILE A 13 69.29 9.09 -16.34
C ILE A 13 68.05 8.81 -15.48
N ILE A 14 68.23 8.58 -14.17
CA ILE A 14 67.11 8.42 -13.22
C ILE A 14 66.40 9.76 -13.02
N ILE A 15 67.13 10.88 -12.90
CA ILE A 15 66.54 12.22 -12.79
C ILE A 15 65.87 12.62 -14.10
N ALA A 16 66.44 12.31 -15.26
CA ALA A 16 65.81 12.54 -16.56
C ALA A 16 64.60 11.61 -16.77
N GLY A 17 64.63 10.37 -16.27
CA GLY A 17 63.50 9.43 -16.28
C GLY A 17 62.39 9.81 -15.30
N ILE A 18 62.72 10.37 -14.14
CA ILE A 18 61.79 10.92 -13.17
C ILE A 18 61.19 12.23 -13.68
N LEU A 19 62.01 13.13 -14.26
CA LEU A 19 61.52 14.35 -14.90
C LEU A 19 60.68 14.01 -16.14
N TYR A 20 61.03 12.99 -16.93
CA TYR A 20 60.19 12.50 -18.02
C TYR A 20 58.90 11.84 -17.53
N PHE A 21 58.92 11.11 -16.42
CA PHE A 21 57.72 10.54 -15.78
C PHE A 21 56.81 11.63 -15.18
N PHE A 22 57.37 12.70 -14.62
CA PHE A 22 56.61 13.84 -14.10
C PHE A 22 56.18 14.86 -15.18
N PHE A 23 56.88 14.97 -16.31
CA PHE A 23 56.52 15.85 -17.44
C PHE A 23 55.75 15.12 -18.57
N TRP A 24 55.69 13.78 -18.55
CA TRP A 24 54.99 12.96 -19.55
C TRP A 24 53.95 12.00 -18.95
N GLU A 25 53.54 12.22 -17.70
CA GLU A 25 52.13 12.02 -17.36
C GLU A 25 51.39 13.27 -17.86
N GLY A 26 50.82 13.18 -19.07
CA GLY A 26 49.78 14.13 -19.45
C GLY A 26 48.77 14.20 -18.31
N GLU A 27 48.32 15.40 -17.93
CA GLU A 27 47.48 15.63 -16.77
C GLU A 27 46.49 14.47 -16.59
N LYS A 28 46.70 13.64 -15.55
CA LYS A 28 45.71 12.65 -15.14
C LYS A 28 44.56 13.43 -14.52
N VAL A 29 43.72 13.97 -15.39
CA VAL A 29 42.48 14.63 -15.02
C VAL A 29 41.64 13.58 -14.33
N SER A 30 41.34 13.76 -13.04
CA SER A 30 40.35 12.95 -12.35
C SER A 30 39.00 13.15 -13.06
N LYS A 31 38.26 12.07 -13.35
CA LYS A 31 36.91 12.19 -13.95
C LYS A 31 35.99 13.11 -13.15
N TRP A 32 36.18 13.16 -11.83
CA TRP A 32 35.42 14.03 -10.92
C TRP A 32 35.64 15.53 -11.15
N LYS A 33 36.77 15.92 -11.78
CA LYS A 33 37.07 17.31 -12.16
C LYS A 33 36.41 17.75 -13.47
N ILE A 34 35.87 16.82 -14.24
CA ILE A 34 35.22 17.10 -15.53
C ILE A 34 33.72 16.78 -15.51
N ILE A 35 33.23 16.11 -14.47
CA ILE A 35 31.79 15.93 -14.24
C ILE A 35 31.19 17.25 -13.73
N PRO A 36 30.15 17.79 -14.38
CA PRO A 36 29.48 19.00 -13.92
C PRO A 36 28.85 18.84 -12.53
N SER A 37 28.94 19.89 -11.71
CA SER A 37 28.42 19.85 -10.32
C SER A 37 26.89 19.80 -10.17
N ASN A 38 26.15 19.96 -11.26
CA ASN A 38 24.70 19.74 -11.36
C ASN A 38 24.34 18.29 -11.74
N ALA A 39 25.31 17.36 -11.76
CA ALA A 39 24.99 15.94 -11.87
C ALA A 39 24.06 15.53 -10.73
N LEU A 40 22.94 14.90 -11.08
CA LEU A 40 21.99 14.27 -10.16
C LEU A 40 22.63 13.04 -9.51
N ALA A 41 23.22 12.19 -10.35
CA ALA A 41 23.89 10.98 -9.93
C ALA A 41 25.15 10.74 -10.76
N ILE A 42 26.13 10.05 -10.18
CA ILE A 42 27.28 9.50 -10.88
C ILE A 42 27.31 8.02 -10.59
N VAL A 43 27.32 7.20 -11.63
CA VAL A 43 27.30 5.74 -11.52
C VAL A 43 28.65 5.20 -11.97
N GLU A 44 29.21 4.31 -11.16
CA GLU A 44 30.42 3.56 -11.48
C GLU A 44 30.09 2.07 -11.52
N GLU A 45 30.36 1.43 -12.66
CA GLU A 45 30.20 0.00 -12.87
C GLU A 45 31.59 -0.62 -13.06
N PRO A 46 32.21 -1.20 -12.01
CA PRO A 46 33.54 -1.81 -12.13
C PRO A 46 33.59 -3.00 -13.10
N ASP A 47 32.45 -3.68 -13.28
CA ASP A 47 32.29 -4.85 -14.14
C ASP A 47 30.90 -4.81 -14.79
N VAL A 48 30.84 -4.25 -16.01
CA VAL A 48 29.59 -4.04 -16.76
C VAL A 48 28.86 -5.35 -17.04
N SER A 49 29.59 -6.45 -17.26
CA SER A 49 28.99 -7.76 -17.48
C SER A 49 28.29 -8.27 -16.23
N ARG A 50 28.92 -8.11 -15.06
CA ARG A 50 28.30 -8.47 -13.78
C ARG A 50 27.05 -7.64 -13.52
N SER A 51 27.12 -6.31 -13.69
CA SER A 51 25.97 -5.41 -13.52
C SER A 51 24.84 -5.80 -14.46
N ARG A 52 25.13 -6.16 -15.71
CA ARG A 52 24.12 -6.64 -16.66
C ARG A 52 23.46 -7.95 -16.26
N ASP A 53 24.23 -8.95 -15.94
CA ASP A 53 23.70 -10.29 -15.65
C ASP A 53 22.90 -10.30 -14.32
N SER A 54 23.18 -9.37 -13.40
CA SER A 54 22.52 -9.26 -12.11
C SER A 54 21.39 -8.22 -12.04
N LEU A 55 21.48 -7.08 -12.75
CA LEU A 55 20.52 -5.97 -12.70
C LEU A 55 19.65 -5.88 -13.97
N TYR A 56 20.23 -6.01 -15.17
CA TYR A 56 19.52 -5.71 -16.43
C TYR A 56 18.82 -6.92 -17.07
N GLN A 57 19.42 -8.12 -17.05
CA GLN A 57 18.77 -9.32 -17.62
C GLN A 57 17.68 -9.92 -16.73
N ARG A 58 17.64 -9.54 -15.44
CA ARG A 58 16.73 -10.13 -14.46
C ARG A 58 15.52 -9.26 -14.16
N ASP A 59 15.65 -7.94 -14.27
CA ASP A 59 14.63 -6.98 -13.84
C ASP A 59 14.49 -5.83 -14.84
N ASP A 60 13.32 -5.69 -15.48
CA ASP A 60 12.99 -4.57 -16.38
C ASP A 60 12.96 -3.20 -15.67
N PHE A 61 13.15 -3.18 -14.34
CA PHE A 61 13.03 -2.00 -13.49
C PHE A 61 14.05 -0.91 -13.80
N PHE A 62 15.32 -1.26 -13.95
CA PHE A 62 16.33 -0.25 -14.27
C PHE A 62 16.16 0.22 -15.72
N ALA A 63 15.82 -0.67 -16.64
CA ALA A 63 15.50 -0.29 -18.03
C ALA A 63 14.32 0.70 -18.10
N PHE A 64 13.31 0.56 -17.22
CA PHE A 64 12.17 1.47 -17.13
C PHE A 64 12.58 2.91 -16.81
N PHE A 65 13.45 3.13 -15.81
CA PHE A 65 13.90 4.48 -15.43
C PHE A 65 14.95 5.05 -16.39
N LEU A 66 15.74 4.18 -17.01
CA LEU A 66 16.74 4.57 -18.00
C LEU A 66 16.09 4.99 -19.33
N GLY A 67 14.89 4.48 -19.63
CA GLY A 67 14.08 4.87 -20.78
C GLY A 67 14.69 4.44 -22.13
N ASP A 68 14.09 4.92 -23.22
CA ASP A 68 14.51 4.65 -24.60
C ASP A 68 15.78 5.43 -25.03
N ASN A 69 16.65 5.81 -24.09
CA ASN A 69 17.78 6.68 -24.39
C ASN A 69 18.74 6.01 -25.39
N PRO A 70 19.08 6.67 -26.51
CA PRO A 70 19.92 6.10 -27.58
C PRO A 70 21.33 5.75 -27.12
N VAL A 71 21.88 6.45 -26.12
CA VAL A 71 23.21 6.18 -25.58
C VAL A 71 23.19 4.95 -24.66
N ILE A 72 22.06 4.68 -24.01
CA ILE A 72 21.84 3.45 -23.25
C ILE A 72 21.64 2.26 -24.18
N LYS A 73 20.87 2.42 -25.27
CA LYS A 73 20.79 1.41 -26.34
C LYS A 73 22.16 1.16 -27.00
N LEU A 74 23.01 2.19 -27.09
CA LEU A 74 24.39 2.05 -27.53
C LEU A 74 25.23 1.25 -26.52
N LYS A 75 25.10 1.53 -25.21
CA LYS A 75 25.69 0.70 -24.14
C LYS A 75 25.25 -0.76 -24.28
N ASP A 76 23.95 -1.01 -24.40
CA ASP A 76 23.40 -2.36 -24.53
C ASP A 76 23.90 -3.05 -25.81
N SER A 77 23.93 -2.35 -26.94
CA SER A 77 24.46 -2.87 -28.21
C SER A 77 25.97 -3.17 -28.18
N LEU A 78 26.75 -2.35 -27.45
CA LEU A 78 28.19 -2.58 -27.24
C LEU A 78 28.42 -3.81 -26.36
N VAL A 79 27.49 -4.09 -25.44
CA VAL A 79 27.57 -5.18 -24.47
C VAL A 79 26.93 -6.48 -25.00
N GLU A 80 25.93 -6.44 -25.88
CA GLU A 80 25.27 -7.60 -26.49
C GLU A 80 26.12 -8.28 -27.58
N ASN A 81 26.99 -7.54 -28.28
CA ASN A 81 27.94 -8.10 -29.25
C ASN A 81 29.09 -8.93 -28.61
N TYR A 82 29.00 -9.19 -27.31
CA TYR A 82 29.93 -9.97 -26.50
C TYR A 82 30.16 -11.40 -27.02
N ASP A 83 29.12 -12.07 -27.53
CA ASP A 83 29.24 -13.46 -28.01
C ASP A 83 30.03 -13.59 -29.33
N TYR A 84 30.34 -12.48 -30.01
CA TYR A 84 30.96 -12.51 -31.34
C TYR A 84 32.30 -11.76 -31.45
N ASN A 85 32.73 -10.97 -30.45
CA ASN A 85 33.94 -10.15 -30.58
C ASN A 85 34.81 -10.06 -29.29
N PRO A 86 36.02 -10.67 -29.26
CA PRO A 86 36.92 -10.62 -28.12
C PRO A 86 37.50 -9.22 -27.81
N ASP A 87 37.41 -8.24 -28.74
CA ASP A 87 37.81 -6.86 -28.46
C ASP A 87 36.83 -6.12 -27.50
N VAL A 88 35.65 -6.68 -27.19
CA VAL A 88 34.63 -6.14 -26.25
C VAL A 88 34.97 -6.48 -24.78
N GLU A 89 35.88 -7.42 -24.53
CA GLU A 89 36.33 -7.86 -23.19
C GLU A 89 36.92 -6.71 -22.34
N LEU A 90 37.31 -5.61 -22.98
CA LEU A 90 37.94 -4.44 -22.38
C LEU A 90 36.93 -3.39 -21.86
N ILE A 91 35.74 -3.26 -22.47
CA ILE A 91 34.65 -2.39 -21.96
C ILE A 91 34.12 -2.93 -20.62
N ASN A 92 34.23 -4.25 -20.40
CA ASN A 92 33.86 -4.90 -19.15
C ASN A 92 34.75 -4.52 -17.94
N LYS A 93 35.86 -3.79 -18.13
CA LYS A 93 36.80 -3.44 -17.05
C LYS A 93 36.50 -2.11 -16.33
N GLY A 94 35.36 -1.48 -16.65
CA GLY A 94 34.88 -0.32 -15.91
C GLY A 94 34.16 0.70 -16.79
N LEU A 95 32.90 1.02 -16.48
CA LEU A 95 32.12 2.10 -17.08
C LEU A 95 31.77 3.15 -16.01
N SER A 96 31.74 4.42 -16.39
CA SER A 96 31.19 5.46 -15.52
C SER A 96 30.33 6.43 -16.30
N TYR A 97 29.24 6.88 -15.72
CA TYR A 97 28.36 7.87 -16.33
C TYR A 97 27.73 8.78 -15.30
N SER A 98 27.42 10.02 -15.68
CA SER A 98 26.64 10.95 -14.87
C SER A 98 25.24 11.11 -15.46
N VAL A 99 24.28 11.34 -14.56
CA VAL A 99 22.87 11.59 -14.87
C VAL A 99 22.59 13.06 -14.57
N HIS A 100 21.96 13.76 -15.51
CA HIS A 100 21.66 15.18 -15.40
C HIS A 100 20.19 15.45 -15.68
N GLN A 101 19.62 16.41 -14.93
CA GLN A 101 18.28 16.90 -15.19
C GLN A 101 18.34 18.13 -16.10
N THR A 102 17.85 18.00 -17.33
CA THR A 102 17.99 19.02 -18.38
C THR A 102 16.68 19.72 -18.71
N GLY A 103 15.56 19.18 -18.24
CA GLY A 103 14.21 19.73 -18.39
C GLY A 103 13.27 19.17 -17.34
N LYS A 104 11.99 19.58 -17.37
CA LYS A 104 11.01 19.19 -16.34
C LYS A 104 10.80 17.67 -16.32
N GLY A 105 11.43 17.00 -15.36
CA GLY A 105 11.50 15.54 -15.25
C GLY A 105 12.22 14.83 -16.41
N GLN A 106 13.06 15.51 -17.21
CA GLN A 106 13.90 14.88 -18.24
C GLN A 106 15.28 14.55 -17.68
N LEU A 107 15.74 13.32 -17.92
CA LEU A 107 17.07 12.84 -17.55
C LEU A 107 17.89 12.55 -18.80
N ASP A 108 19.06 13.17 -18.88
CA ASP A 108 20.05 12.93 -19.93
C ASP A 108 21.36 12.45 -19.30
N TYR A 109 22.21 11.80 -20.10
CA TYR A 109 23.34 11.03 -19.60
C TYR A 109 24.66 11.47 -20.26
N VAL A 110 25.75 11.45 -19.49
CA VAL A 110 27.10 11.62 -20.01
C VAL A 110 27.94 10.42 -19.63
N PHE A 111 28.52 9.74 -20.61
CA PHE A 111 29.37 8.57 -20.39
C PHE A 111 30.85 8.95 -20.44
N TYR A 112 31.64 8.42 -19.52
CA TYR A 112 33.07 8.64 -19.38
C TYR A 112 33.81 7.31 -19.53
N ILE A 113 34.55 7.15 -20.63
CA ILE A 113 35.29 5.91 -20.92
C ILE A 113 36.79 6.20 -20.89
N ASP A 114 37.55 5.48 -20.05
CA ASP A 114 39.00 5.67 -19.92
C ASP A 114 39.74 5.07 -21.13
N LYS A 115 40.55 5.88 -21.80
CA LYS A 115 41.39 5.53 -22.96
C LYS A 115 42.49 4.53 -22.65
N SER A 116 42.89 4.40 -21.39
CA SER A 116 43.87 3.39 -20.95
C SER A 116 43.33 1.96 -21.07
N ILE A 117 42.01 1.81 -21.22
CA ILE A 117 41.37 0.59 -21.69
C ILE A 117 41.76 0.40 -23.17
N ALA A 118 42.78 -0.44 -23.40
CA ALA A 118 43.31 -0.73 -24.73
C ALA A 118 42.17 -1.13 -25.68
N GLY A 119 41.97 -0.41 -26.78
CA GLY A 119 40.90 -0.69 -27.73
C GLY A 119 39.84 0.40 -27.89
N LEU A 120 39.86 1.50 -27.12
CA LEU A 120 38.91 2.61 -27.35
C LEU A 120 38.95 3.12 -28.81
N ASN A 121 40.13 3.26 -29.41
CA ASN A 121 40.25 3.63 -30.82
C ASN A 121 39.62 2.58 -31.76
N LYS A 122 39.65 1.28 -31.41
CA LYS A 122 38.94 0.21 -32.13
C LYS A 122 37.44 0.21 -31.84
N VAL A 123 37.01 0.52 -30.62
CA VAL A 123 35.60 0.66 -30.22
C VAL A 123 34.98 1.86 -30.92
N ILE A 124 35.65 3.01 -30.95
CA ILE A 124 35.26 4.19 -31.74
C ILE A 124 35.25 3.83 -33.23
N ASN A 125 36.26 3.11 -33.74
CA ASN A 125 36.28 2.66 -35.14
C ASN A 125 35.24 1.56 -35.47
N ASN A 126 34.82 0.73 -34.51
CA ASN A 126 33.77 -0.30 -34.67
C ASN A 126 32.37 0.31 -34.45
N ILE A 127 32.23 1.29 -33.55
CA ILE A 127 31.08 2.19 -33.48
C ILE A 127 30.92 2.86 -34.85
N HIS A 128 32.01 3.40 -35.41
CA HIS A 128 32.07 3.94 -36.77
C HIS A 128 31.72 2.88 -37.85
N GLY A 129 32.20 1.63 -37.75
CA GLY A 129 32.12 0.66 -38.85
C GLY A 129 30.99 -0.36 -38.83
N SER A 130 30.41 -0.71 -37.67
CA SER A 130 29.39 -1.78 -37.57
C SER A 130 28.05 -1.34 -36.95
N LEU A 131 28.05 -0.31 -36.10
CA LEU A 131 26.84 0.21 -35.43
C LEU A 131 26.27 1.47 -36.09
N LEU A 132 27.12 2.37 -36.58
CA LEU A 132 26.69 3.64 -37.19
C LEU A 132 26.40 3.55 -38.69
N GLU A 133 27.15 2.76 -39.48
CA GLU A 133 26.98 2.74 -40.95
C GLU A 133 25.65 2.16 -41.46
N LYS A 134 24.94 1.33 -40.67
CA LYS A 134 23.64 0.77 -41.07
C LYS A 134 22.44 1.68 -40.76
N ASP A 135 22.60 2.62 -39.82
CA ASP A 135 21.49 3.30 -39.15
C ASP A 135 21.70 4.82 -38.95
N PHE A 136 22.93 5.35 -39.08
CA PHE A 136 23.31 6.75 -38.84
C PHE A 136 24.10 7.34 -40.02
N SER A 137 23.76 8.56 -40.44
CA SER A 137 24.56 9.30 -41.43
C SER A 137 25.60 10.18 -40.74
N LEU A 138 26.88 9.93 -40.99
CA LEU A 138 27.96 10.75 -40.45
C LEU A 138 27.98 12.14 -41.10
N GLN A 139 27.54 13.17 -40.38
CA GLN A 139 27.86 14.56 -40.68
C GLN A 139 28.75 15.10 -39.57
N LYS A 140 30.03 15.29 -39.89
CA LYS A 140 30.95 16.02 -39.02
C LYS A 140 30.62 17.50 -39.14
N GLU A 141 29.91 18.04 -38.16
CA GLU A 141 29.86 19.48 -37.90
C GLU A 141 30.80 19.78 -36.74
N PRO A 142 32.12 19.98 -37.01
CA PRO A 142 33.03 20.41 -35.97
C PRO A 142 32.66 21.83 -35.57
N TYR A 143 32.22 21.99 -34.33
CA TYR A 143 32.05 23.29 -33.72
C TYR A 143 32.94 23.36 -32.48
N ASP A 144 33.72 24.44 -32.37
CA ASP A 144 34.69 24.63 -31.29
C ASP A 144 33.99 25.26 -30.08
N VAL A 145 34.14 24.62 -28.93
CA VAL A 145 33.73 25.18 -27.64
C VAL A 145 34.98 25.26 -26.78
N GLU A 146 35.40 26.50 -26.50
CA GLU A 146 36.56 26.79 -25.65
C GLU A 146 37.84 26.01 -26.02
N GLY A 147 38.12 25.85 -27.32
CA GLY A 147 39.32 25.18 -27.84
C GLY A 147 39.24 23.66 -27.92
N LYS A 148 38.04 23.07 -27.82
CA LYS A 148 37.77 21.63 -27.99
C LYS A 148 36.81 21.40 -29.16
N GLU A 149 37.19 20.49 -30.06
CA GLU A 149 36.37 20.07 -31.19
C GLU A 149 35.40 18.95 -30.76
N ILE A 150 34.10 19.20 -30.90
CA ILE A 150 33.05 18.21 -30.64
C ILE A 150 32.68 17.51 -31.95
N GLN A 151 32.61 16.18 -31.93
CA GLN A 151 32.15 15.37 -33.06
C GLN A 151 30.69 14.96 -32.84
N THR A 152 29.83 15.19 -33.82
CA THR A 152 28.40 14.83 -33.75
C THR A 152 28.06 13.72 -34.76
N PHE A 153 27.24 12.77 -34.34
CA PHE A 153 26.77 11.62 -35.12
C PHE A 153 25.24 11.64 -35.18
N PHE A 154 24.62 11.63 -36.38
CA PHE A 154 23.15 11.75 -36.54
C PHE A 154 22.50 10.45 -37.04
N LYS A 155 21.47 9.95 -36.35
CA LYS A 155 20.61 8.83 -36.82
C LYS A 155 19.50 9.33 -37.74
N SER A 156 18.91 10.43 -37.33
CA SER A 156 17.78 11.12 -37.94
C SER A 156 17.86 12.61 -37.58
N LYS A 157 16.91 13.43 -38.02
CA LYS A 157 16.85 14.85 -37.63
C LYS A 157 16.71 15.06 -36.12
N ASP A 158 16.18 14.07 -35.40
CA ASP A 158 15.79 14.18 -34.00
C ASP A 158 16.68 13.34 -33.06
N LEU A 159 17.71 12.66 -33.60
CA LEU A 159 18.58 11.78 -32.81
C LEU A 159 20.05 11.98 -33.17
N SER A 160 20.81 12.58 -32.25
CA SER A 160 22.25 12.82 -32.37
C SER A 160 23.02 12.33 -31.16
N ILE A 161 24.29 11.97 -31.35
CA ILE A 161 25.26 11.67 -30.30
C ILE A 161 26.45 12.58 -30.47
N HIS A 162 26.89 13.22 -29.40
CA HIS A 162 27.99 14.17 -29.33
C HIS A 162 29.16 13.55 -28.59
N TYR A 163 30.37 13.80 -29.08
CA TYR A 163 31.61 13.20 -28.59
C TYR A 163 32.72 14.23 -28.44
N VAL A 164 33.43 14.17 -27.31
CA VAL A 164 34.65 14.95 -27.10
C VAL A 164 35.72 14.13 -26.38
N GLU A 165 36.97 14.51 -26.60
CA GLU A 165 38.12 13.95 -25.89
C GLU A 165 38.71 14.95 -24.88
N ILE A 166 38.76 14.56 -23.61
CA ILE A 166 39.35 15.35 -22.53
C ILE A 166 40.27 14.47 -21.70
N GLY A 167 41.57 14.82 -21.66
CA GLY A 167 42.58 14.04 -20.96
C GLY A 167 42.60 12.57 -21.43
N SER A 168 42.50 11.64 -20.49
CA SER A 168 42.40 10.19 -20.74
C SER A 168 40.97 9.71 -20.97
N PHE A 169 39.95 10.56 -21.12
CA PHE A 169 38.56 10.13 -21.29
C PHE A 169 38.02 10.42 -22.69
N GLY A 170 37.29 9.46 -23.25
CA GLY A 170 36.32 9.67 -24.31
C GLY A 170 34.94 9.89 -23.70
N ILE A 171 34.27 10.98 -24.10
CA ILE A 171 33.05 11.46 -23.43
C ILE A 171 31.92 11.55 -24.44
N PHE A 172 30.77 10.94 -24.15
CA PHE A 172 29.63 10.85 -25.07
C PHE A 172 28.30 11.22 -24.40
N SER A 173 27.43 11.92 -25.13
CA SER A 173 26.05 12.24 -24.70
C SER A 173 25.16 12.46 -25.93
N ASP A 174 23.86 12.22 -25.82
CA ASP A 174 22.87 12.69 -26.79
C ASP A 174 22.48 14.16 -26.60
N ASN A 175 22.94 14.78 -25.51
CA ASN A 175 22.74 16.19 -25.23
C ASN A 175 24.06 16.97 -25.36
N ASN A 176 24.12 17.78 -26.41
CA ASN A 176 25.26 18.63 -26.72
C ASN A 176 25.63 19.60 -25.59
N LEU A 177 24.64 20.16 -24.89
CA LEU A 177 24.88 21.14 -23.81
C LEU A 177 25.63 20.50 -22.64
N LEU A 178 25.42 19.21 -22.38
CA LEU A 178 26.15 18.49 -21.34
C LEU A 178 27.62 18.28 -21.71
N ILE A 179 27.92 18.06 -22.99
CA ILE A 179 29.31 18.01 -23.48
C ILE A 179 29.99 19.37 -23.32
N GLU A 180 29.28 20.47 -23.60
CA GLU A 180 29.81 21.82 -23.36
C GLU A 180 30.07 22.08 -21.87
N ASP A 181 29.16 21.67 -20.99
CA ASP A 181 29.33 21.83 -19.54
C ASP A 181 30.55 21.04 -19.03
N VAL A 182 30.80 19.86 -19.58
CA VAL A 182 32.01 19.07 -19.30
C VAL A 182 33.29 19.80 -19.75
N ILE A 183 33.28 20.43 -20.93
CA ILE A 183 34.41 21.23 -21.43
C ILE A 183 34.63 22.47 -20.53
N ARG A 184 33.56 23.17 -20.15
CA ARG A 184 33.64 24.31 -19.23
C ARG A 184 34.19 23.92 -17.86
N CYS A 185 33.83 22.74 -17.36
CA CYS A 185 34.41 22.21 -16.11
C CYS A 185 35.90 21.92 -16.27
N TYR A 186 36.31 21.29 -17.37
CA TYR A 186 37.73 21.02 -17.66
C TYR A 186 38.58 22.30 -17.72
N ASN A 187 38.04 23.36 -18.34
CA ASN A 187 38.71 24.66 -18.45
C ASN A 187 38.62 25.52 -17.18
N GLY A 188 37.90 25.08 -16.14
CA GLY A 188 37.70 25.82 -14.90
C GLY A 188 36.70 26.99 -14.99
N ASN A 189 35.92 27.06 -16.07
CA ASN A 189 34.87 28.07 -16.28
C ASN A 189 33.55 27.72 -15.58
N GLN A 190 33.39 26.45 -15.17
CA GLN A 190 32.27 25.94 -14.39
C GLN A 190 32.78 25.05 -13.27
N LYS A 191 32.10 25.06 -12.11
CA LYS A 191 32.46 24.17 -10.99
C LYS A 191 32.15 22.73 -11.34
N SER A 192 33.17 21.89 -11.22
CA SER A 192 33.05 20.44 -11.28
C SER A 192 32.46 19.85 -9.99
N PHE A 193 32.04 18.59 -10.05
CA PHE A 193 31.51 17.85 -8.90
C PHE A 193 32.55 17.78 -7.77
N GLU A 194 33.82 17.49 -8.10
CA GLU A 194 34.92 17.45 -7.11
C GLU A 194 35.09 18.80 -6.40
N GLU A 195 35.10 19.90 -7.15
CA GLU A 195 35.33 21.24 -6.60
C GLU A 195 34.17 21.72 -5.71
N LYS A 196 32.92 21.41 -6.08
CA LYS A 196 31.75 21.77 -5.27
C LYS A 196 31.65 20.90 -4.02
N TYR A 197 31.94 19.60 -4.14
CA TYR A 197 31.75 18.62 -3.07
C TYR A 197 33.09 18.02 -2.61
N ASN A 198 34.07 18.85 -2.24
CA ASN A 198 35.42 18.42 -1.81
C ASN A 198 35.44 17.33 -0.71
N ARG A 199 34.39 17.21 0.11
CA ARG A 199 34.24 16.16 1.13
C ARG A 199 33.85 14.78 0.56
N SER A 200 33.32 14.72 -0.66
CA SER A 200 32.93 13.47 -1.36
C SER A 200 34.12 12.54 -1.65
N ALA A 201 35.32 13.09 -1.85
CA ALA A 201 36.57 12.34 -2.02
C ALA A 201 36.94 11.48 -0.78
N GLN A 202 36.28 11.69 0.36
CA GLN A 202 36.46 10.93 1.60
C GLN A 202 35.53 9.72 1.73
N ILE A 203 34.55 9.55 0.84
CA ILE A 203 33.66 8.38 0.81
C ILE A 203 33.98 7.58 -0.45
N LYS A 204 34.63 6.44 -0.28
CA LYS A 204 34.89 5.48 -1.35
C LYS A 204 33.86 4.37 -1.27
N GLY A 205 33.14 4.11 -2.36
CA GLY A 205 32.29 2.94 -2.48
C GLY A 205 33.11 1.65 -2.48
N ALA A 206 32.45 0.52 -2.25
CA ALA A 206 33.10 -0.78 -2.29
C ALA A 206 33.55 -1.13 -3.72
N VAL A 207 34.75 -1.69 -3.87
CA VAL A 207 35.32 -2.05 -5.20
C VAL A 207 34.79 -3.41 -5.70
N ARG A 208 34.00 -4.14 -4.89
CA ARG A 208 33.65 -5.56 -5.15
C ARG A 208 32.20 -5.84 -5.54
N ASP A 209 31.30 -4.86 -5.43
CA ASP A 209 29.86 -5.05 -5.68
C ASP A 209 29.48 -4.65 -7.13
N GLU A 210 28.19 -4.70 -7.48
CA GLU A 210 27.65 -4.52 -8.84
C GLU A 210 27.78 -3.08 -9.36
N GLY A 211 28.00 -2.11 -8.48
CA GLY A 211 28.27 -0.72 -8.84
C GLY A 211 28.08 0.24 -7.68
N ASN A 212 28.63 1.45 -7.84
CA ASN A 212 28.52 2.52 -6.86
C ASN A 212 27.72 3.68 -7.46
N VAL A 213 26.74 4.18 -6.73
CA VAL A 213 25.93 5.33 -7.10
C VAL A 213 26.23 6.48 -6.15
N TYR A 214 26.71 7.57 -6.71
CA TYR A 214 26.97 8.81 -6.00
C TYR A 214 25.80 9.76 -6.25
N LEU A 215 25.06 10.14 -5.22
CA LEU A 215 23.88 10.99 -5.34
C LEU A 215 24.18 12.40 -4.85
N ASN A 216 23.74 13.39 -5.62
CA ASN A 216 23.73 14.79 -5.23
C ASN A 216 22.39 15.12 -4.58
N GLY A 217 22.39 15.42 -3.27
CA GLY A 217 21.13 15.59 -2.54
C GLY A 217 20.28 16.78 -3.01
N ASP A 218 20.93 17.86 -3.46
CA ASP A 218 20.22 19.04 -3.99
C ASP A 218 19.49 18.71 -5.28
N GLN A 219 20.18 18.08 -6.21
CA GLN A 219 19.60 17.69 -7.50
C GLN A 219 18.59 16.55 -7.33
N PHE A 220 18.79 15.65 -6.36
CA PHE A 220 17.83 14.60 -6.04
C PHE A 220 16.53 15.17 -5.51
N GLN A 221 16.60 16.20 -4.66
CA GLN A 221 15.42 16.91 -4.20
C GLN A 221 14.70 17.61 -5.36
N ASP A 222 15.42 18.37 -6.20
CA ASP A 222 14.85 19.05 -7.38
C ASP A 222 14.18 18.05 -8.34
N PHE A 223 14.73 16.84 -8.46
CA PHE A 223 14.15 15.75 -9.23
C PHE A 223 12.84 15.25 -8.61
N LEU A 224 12.82 14.95 -7.31
CA LEU A 224 11.63 14.49 -6.60
C LEU A 224 10.47 15.49 -6.72
N GLU A 225 10.72 16.77 -6.49
CA GLU A 225 9.71 17.85 -6.58
C GLU A 225 9.08 17.97 -7.98
N GLN A 226 9.76 17.50 -9.02
CA GLN A 226 9.23 17.50 -10.40
C GLN A 226 8.55 16.18 -10.79
N THR A 227 8.85 15.09 -10.06
CA THR A 227 8.20 13.78 -10.25
C THR A 227 6.84 13.70 -9.55
N VAL A 228 6.64 14.48 -8.48
CA VAL A 228 5.41 14.57 -7.69
C VAL A 228 4.58 15.79 -8.12
N ASP A 229 3.25 15.71 -8.12
CA ASP A 229 2.38 16.87 -8.33
C ASP A 229 2.55 17.86 -7.16
N LEU A 230 2.85 19.12 -7.49
CA LEU A 230 3.11 20.20 -6.55
C LEU A 230 1.97 20.42 -5.53
N LYS A 231 0.73 20.02 -5.84
CA LYS A 231 -0.39 20.05 -4.88
C LYS A 231 -0.17 19.15 -3.66
N PHE A 232 0.70 18.14 -3.78
CA PHE A 232 1.11 17.26 -2.69
C PHE A 232 2.51 17.61 -2.16
N ALA A 233 3.28 18.45 -2.86
CA ALA A 233 4.65 18.83 -2.50
C ALA A 233 4.77 19.62 -1.18
N ASP A 234 3.71 20.33 -0.76
CA ASP A 234 3.69 21.01 0.55
C ASP A 234 3.83 20.04 1.73
N ASN A 235 3.39 18.78 1.58
CA ASN A 235 3.61 17.71 2.56
C ASN A 235 5.05 17.15 2.51
N TYR A 236 5.79 17.39 1.42
CA TYR A 236 7.18 16.96 1.24
C TYR A 236 8.21 18.03 1.63
N ALA A 237 7.78 19.23 2.03
CA ALA A 237 8.68 20.30 2.47
C ALA A 237 9.60 19.91 3.65
N GLY A 238 9.27 18.85 4.40
CA GLY A 238 10.12 18.28 5.45
C GLY A 238 11.35 17.49 4.95
N TYR A 239 11.37 17.09 3.67
CA TYR A 239 12.46 16.31 3.07
C TYR A 239 13.57 17.15 2.44
N ASN A 240 13.50 18.48 2.59
CA ASN A 240 14.52 19.36 2.03
C ASN A 240 15.90 18.93 2.55
N SER A 241 16.77 18.54 1.61
CA SER A 241 18.22 18.44 1.80
C SER A 241 18.68 17.42 2.85
N LEU A 242 18.23 16.17 2.72
CA LEU A 242 18.63 15.04 3.58
C LEU A 242 20.15 14.87 3.71
N PHE A 243 20.89 15.13 2.63
CA PHE A 243 22.33 14.99 2.55
C PHE A 243 22.91 15.89 1.45
N GLU A 244 24.22 16.17 1.50
CA GLU A 244 24.94 16.87 0.43
C GLU A 244 25.31 15.90 -0.69
N VAL A 245 26.04 14.85 -0.33
CA VAL A 245 26.44 13.77 -1.23
C VAL A 245 26.29 12.43 -0.53
N GLY A 246 25.65 11.48 -1.20
CA GLY A 246 25.55 10.08 -0.79
C GLY A 246 26.38 9.18 -1.70
N VAL A 247 26.96 8.12 -1.17
CA VAL A 247 27.55 7.02 -1.93
C VAL A 247 26.81 5.75 -1.52
N ILE A 248 26.26 5.04 -2.49
CA ILE A 248 25.43 3.86 -2.30
C ILE A 248 26.02 2.73 -3.15
N ASP A 249 26.44 1.67 -2.48
CA ASP A 249 26.85 0.41 -3.09
C ASP A 249 25.58 -0.39 -3.45
N VAL A 250 25.50 -0.86 -4.69
CA VAL A 250 24.35 -1.64 -5.20
C VAL A 250 24.72 -3.11 -5.24
N LYS A 251 23.85 -3.94 -4.66
CA LYS A 251 23.96 -5.40 -4.71
C LYS A 251 22.65 -6.04 -5.14
N SER A 252 22.70 -6.95 -6.11
CA SER A 252 21.50 -7.61 -6.62
C SER A 252 21.55 -9.11 -6.38
N THR A 253 20.51 -9.63 -5.74
CA THR A 253 20.32 -11.06 -5.54
C THR A 253 19.12 -11.56 -6.36
N LYS A 254 18.82 -12.86 -6.26
CA LYS A 254 17.59 -13.41 -6.84
C LYS A 254 16.33 -12.93 -6.11
N GLU A 255 16.45 -12.50 -4.85
CA GLU A 255 15.32 -12.19 -3.98
C GLU A 255 15.18 -10.69 -3.71
N SER A 256 16.25 -9.91 -3.83
CA SER A 256 16.24 -8.48 -3.53
C SER A 256 17.29 -7.69 -4.30
N ILE A 257 17.12 -6.38 -4.31
CA ILE A 257 18.19 -5.41 -4.55
C ILE A 257 18.47 -4.72 -3.22
N ASP A 258 19.73 -4.77 -2.77
CA ASP A 258 20.20 -4.14 -1.55
C ASP A 258 21.07 -2.94 -1.91
N LEU A 259 20.81 -1.82 -1.26
CA LEU A 259 21.48 -0.54 -1.47
C LEU A 259 22.08 -0.11 -0.12
N ASN A 260 23.39 -0.11 0.04
CA ASN A 260 24.03 0.22 1.31
C ASN A 260 25.08 1.31 1.12
N GLY A 261 25.18 2.25 2.04
CA GLY A 261 26.20 3.27 1.91
C GLY A 261 26.15 4.39 2.93
N PHE A 262 26.78 5.50 2.58
CA PHE A 262 26.96 6.64 3.46
C PHE A 262 26.63 7.95 2.78
N ALA A 263 25.96 8.83 3.51
CA ALA A 263 25.65 10.18 3.07
C ALA A 263 26.20 11.23 4.04
N ILE A 264 26.78 12.28 3.48
CA ILE A 264 27.26 13.45 4.24
C ILE A 264 26.06 14.32 4.58
N LYS A 265 25.88 14.59 5.88
CA LYS A 265 24.85 15.50 6.36
C LYS A 265 25.07 16.90 5.80
N SER A 266 23.99 17.57 5.41
CA SER A 266 24.08 19.00 5.08
C SER A 266 24.18 19.83 6.35
N GLU A 267 25.29 20.56 6.52
CA GLU A 267 25.51 21.44 7.68
C GLU A 267 24.76 22.76 7.54
N ASP A 268 24.57 23.22 6.30
CA ASP A 268 23.97 24.53 6.00
C ASP A 268 22.45 24.48 5.78
N LYS A 269 21.85 23.28 5.70
CA LYS A 269 20.43 23.10 5.38
C LYS A 269 19.66 22.39 6.50
N GLN A 270 18.50 22.94 6.84
CA GLN A 270 17.65 22.46 7.93
C GLN A 270 16.66 21.41 7.40
N SER A 271 16.96 20.14 7.63
CA SER A 271 16.12 19.00 7.23
C SER A 271 15.37 18.40 8.43
N TYR A 272 14.12 17.94 8.24
CA TYR A 272 13.37 17.28 9.32
C TYR A 272 14.07 16.00 9.81
N LEU A 273 14.67 15.24 8.90
CA LEU A 273 15.31 13.97 9.26
C LEU A 273 16.57 14.19 10.13
N ASN A 274 17.18 15.38 10.07
CA ASN A 274 18.32 15.72 10.91
C ASN A 274 17.99 15.79 12.41
N LEU A 275 16.71 15.88 12.80
CA LEU A 275 16.27 15.75 14.20
C LEU A 275 16.61 14.38 14.81
N TYR A 276 16.82 13.38 13.96
CA TYR A 276 17.13 12.01 14.37
C TYR A 276 18.61 11.68 14.19
N ALA A 277 19.40 12.64 13.72
CA ALA A 277 20.83 12.50 13.57
C ALA A 277 21.53 12.39 14.93
N SER A 278 21.02 13.04 15.97
CA SER A 278 21.56 12.92 17.34
C SER A 278 20.97 11.75 18.11
N GLN A 279 20.10 10.95 17.47
CA GLN A 279 19.34 9.89 18.11
C GLN A 279 19.90 8.50 17.77
N LYS A 280 20.02 7.65 18.79
CA LYS A 280 20.40 6.25 18.62
C LYS A 280 19.18 5.43 18.19
N GLY A 281 19.41 4.49 17.29
CA GLY A 281 18.36 3.56 16.88
C GLY A 281 17.91 2.64 18.01
N ARG A 282 16.67 2.16 17.89
CA ARG A 282 16.00 1.28 18.85
C ARG A 282 15.10 0.29 18.12
N LYS A 283 14.67 -0.76 18.82
CA LYS A 283 13.69 -1.73 18.34
C LYS A 283 12.33 -1.07 18.03
N PHE A 284 11.74 -1.44 16.90
CA PHE A 284 10.45 -0.92 16.44
C PHE A 284 9.30 -1.72 17.08
N ARG A 285 8.56 -1.14 18.05
CA ARG A 285 7.57 -1.87 18.87
C ARG A 285 6.11 -1.61 18.49
N SER A 286 5.81 -0.49 17.86
CA SER A 286 4.46 -0.19 17.39
C SER A 286 3.91 -1.05 16.23
N PRO A 287 4.67 -1.95 15.53
CA PRO A 287 4.08 -2.85 14.54
C PRO A 287 2.90 -3.69 15.04
N GLN A 288 2.80 -3.93 16.36
CA GLN A 288 1.65 -4.61 16.97
C GLN A 288 0.32 -3.84 16.86
N TYR A 289 0.34 -2.56 16.48
CA TYR A 289 -0.83 -1.70 16.26
C TYR A 289 -1.04 -1.36 14.77
N ILE A 290 -0.14 -1.77 13.88
CA ILE A 290 -0.23 -1.46 12.44
C ILE A 290 -1.06 -2.55 11.77
N PRO A 291 -2.27 -2.25 11.25
CA PRO A 291 -3.12 -3.22 10.58
C PRO A 291 -2.43 -3.88 9.39
N LEU A 292 -2.76 -5.15 9.11
CA LEU A 292 -2.18 -5.84 7.95
C LEU A 292 -2.38 -5.08 6.64
N GLN A 293 -3.47 -4.32 6.46
CA GLN A 293 -3.74 -3.55 5.24
C GLN A 293 -2.94 -2.24 5.07
N ALA A 294 -2.07 -1.85 6.02
CA ALA A 294 -1.27 -0.63 5.90
C ALA A 294 -0.41 -0.62 4.62
N ILE A 295 -0.25 0.57 4.05
CA ILE A 295 0.53 0.81 2.82
C ILE A 295 2.00 1.00 3.20
N GLU A 296 2.25 1.90 4.14
CA GLU A 296 3.59 2.16 4.67
C GLU A 296 3.55 2.52 6.15
N ALA A 297 4.70 2.36 6.80
CA ALA A 297 4.96 2.93 8.11
C ALA A 297 6.37 3.52 8.17
N THR A 298 6.48 4.73 8.70
CA THR A 298 7.74 5.40 9.01
C THR A 298 7.91 5.52 10.52
N PHE A 299 8.94 4.87 11.02
CA PHE A 299 9.39 4.83 12.41
C PHE A 299 10.52 5.84 12.65
N PHE A 300 10.45 6.54 13.77
CA PHE A 300 11.45 7.48 14.25
C PHE A 300 11.86 7.14 15.69
N SER A 301 13.16 6.94 15.91
CA SER A 301 13.71 6.64 17.25
C SER A 301 14.05 7.92 18.00
N ILE A 302 13.54 8.05 19.22
CA ILE A 302 13.80 9.16 20.15
C ILE A 302 14.58 8.61 21.34
N SER A 303 15.90 8.53 21.19
CA SER A 303 16.77 7.97 22.23
C SER A 303 17.01 8.91 23.41
N ASP A 304 17.03 10.22 23.15
CA ASP A 304 17.16 11.32 24.10
C ASP A 304 16.14 12.39 23.74
N ASN A 305 15.04 12.39 24.49
CA ASN A 305 13.90 13.27 24.29
C ASN A 305 14.27 14.76 24.52
N VAL A 306 15.17 15.07 25.45
CA VAL A 306 15.56 16.46 25.72
C VAL A 306 16.33 17.03 24.54
N VAL A 307 17.27 16.25 24.00
CA VAL A 307 18.02 16.64 22.79
C VAL A 307 17.08 16.78 21.60
N TRP A 308 16.23 15.78 21.36
CA TRP A 308 15.27 15.79 20.25
C TRP A 308 14.32 17.00 20.33
N GLN A 309 13.77 17.30 21.51
CA GLN A 309 12.87 18.44 21.71
C GLN A 309 13.59 19.76 21.39
N ASN A 310 14.83 19.94 21.85
CA ASN A 310 15.59 21.16 21.58
C ASN A 310 15.88 21.32 20.09
N GLU A 311 16.26 20.24 19.41
CA GLU A 311 16.49 20.23 17.97
C GLU A 311 15.21 20.52 17.18
N LEU A 312 14.07 19.94 17.60
CA LEU A 312 12.76 20.20 17.01
C LEU A 312 12.38 21.68 17.15
N GLN A 313 12.53 22.25 18.34
CA GLN A 313 12.22 23.66 18.58
C GLN A 313 13.10 24.59 17.73
N ASN A 314 14.40 24.29 17.62
CA ASN A 314 15.31 25.03 16.74
C ASN A 314 14.90 24.91 15.27
N TYR A 315 14.56 23.71 14.82
CA TYR A 315 14.09 23.47 13.46
C TYR A 315 12.83 24.30 13.16
N LEU A 316 11.80 24.25 14.02
CA LEU A 316 10.56 25.01 13.87
C LEU A 316 10.78 26.54 13.89
N GLN A 317 11.83 27.03 14.55
CA GLN A 317 12.21 28.45 14.49
C GLN A 317 12.71 28.84 13.09
N VAL A 318 13.46 27.96 12.41
CA VAL A 318 14.13 28.29 11.15
C VAL A 318 13.19 28.19 9.93
N ILE A 319 12.32 27.18 9.86
CA ILE A 319 11.33 27.02 8.77
C ILE A 319 10.11 27.93 8.97
N GLN A 320 10.35 29.24 9.02
CA GLN A 320 9.35 30.32 8.94
C GLN A 320 8.58 30.64 10.24
N GLY A 321 8.78 29.92 11.34
CA GLY A 321 8.21 30.24 12.66
C GLY A 321 6.68 30.18 12.77
N GLN A 322 5.97 29.76 11.71
CA GLN A 322 4.51 29.65 11.70
C GLN A 322 4.03 28.56 12.64
N GLU A 323 4.72 27.42 12.71
CA GLU A 323 4.39 26.33 13.63
C GLU A 323 4.54 26.74 15.09
N LEU A 324 5.56 27.53 15.43
CA LEU A 324 5.71 28.08 16.79
C LEU A 324 4.61 29.09 17.13
N ARG A 325 4.13 29.84 16.14
CA ARG A 325 2.93 30.69 16.30
C ARG A 325 1.69 29.84 16.47
N LYS A 326 1.54 28.71 15.75
CA LYS A 326 0.45 27.74 15.96
C LYS A 326 0.52 27.14 17.36
N GLN A 327 1.68 26.67 17.82
CA GLN A 327 1.89 26.18 19.19
C GLN A 327 1.53 27.24 20.23
N SER A 328 2.02 28.47 20.07
CA SER A 328 1.72 29.59 20.96
C SER A 328 0.22 29.94 20.94
N SER A 329 -0.41 29.91 19.77
CA SER A 329 -1.85 30.12 19.62
C SER A 329 -2.65 29.04 20.31
N ILE A 330 -2.26 27.76 20.19
CA ILE A 330 -2.89 26.63 20.88
C ILE A 330 -2.73 26.78 22.40
N ASN A 331 -1.51 27.02 22.89
CA ASN A 331 -1.23 27.25 24.31
C ASN A 331 -2.11 28.38 24.88
N ASN A 332 -2.15 29.54 24.20
CA ASN A 332 -2.90 30.71 24.66
C ASN A 332 -4.41 30.51 24.57
N LYS A 333 -4.90 29.92 23.48
CA LYS A 333 -6.35 29.75 23.23
C LYS A 333 -6.97 28.67 24.12
N TYR A 334 -6.23 27.59 24.39
CA TYR A 334 -6.75 26.43 25.10
C TYR A 334 -6.16 26.25 26.50
N GLY A 335 -5.32 27.19 26.97
CA GLY A 335 -4.77 27.17 28.33
C GLY A 335 -3.86 25.97 28.63
N VAL A 336 -3.17 25.46 27.61
CA VAL A 336 -2.27 24.31 27.73
C VAL A 336 -0.81 24.75 27.66
N ASN A 337 0.09 23.85 28.06
CA ASN A 337 1.53 24.02 27.89
C ASN A 337 2.09 22.83 27.11
N ILE A 338 2.16 22.96 25.78
CA ILE A 338 2.72 21.95 24.88
C ILE A 338 4.17 21.60 25.26
N GLU A 339 4.98 22.54 25.78
CA GLU A 339 6.36 22.22 26.17
C GLU A 339 6.41 21.17 27.29
N GLN A 340 5.41 21.13 28.16
CA GLN A 340 5.29 20.09 29.18
C GLN A 340 4.87 18.74 28.58
N TRP A 341 4.16 18.73 27.46
CA TRP A 341 3.75 17.50 26.79
C TRP A 341 4.96 16.70 26.31
N TYR A 342 6.00 17.38 25.79
CA TYR A 342 7.21 16.70 25.34
C TYR A 342 7.87 15.86 26.44
N LYS A 343 7.72 16.21 27.73
CA LYS A 343 8.24 15.38 28.83
C LYS A 343 7.62 13.98 28.91
N SER A 344 6.43 13.80 28.34
CA SER A 344 5.74 12.52 28.26
C SER A 344 6.09 11.69 27.03
N VAL A 345 6.82 12.27 26.06
CA VAL A 345 7.24 11.57 24.84
C VAL A 345 8.18 10.41 25.20
N GLY A 346 7.83 9.24 24.69
CA GLY A 346 8.63 8.02 24.79
C GLY A 346 9.70 7.99 23.72
N SER A 347 10.14 6.78 23.38
CA SER A 347 11.30 6.58 22.50
C SER A 347 10.97 6.26 21.06
N GLU A 348 9.68 6.27 20.71
CA GLU A 348 9.20 5.82 19.41
C GLU A 348 8.04 6.70 18.94
N LEU A 349 8.17 7.21 17.72
CA LEU A 349 7.16 7.95 16.99
C LEU A 349 6.99 7.30 15.62
N THR A 350 5.77 6.96 15.24
CA THR A 350 5.47 6.25 13.99
C THR A 350 4.33 6.90 13.24
N LEU A 351 4.52 7.15 11.95
CA LEU A 351 3.47 7.56 11.02
C LEU A 351 3.11 6.37 10.13
N VAL A 352 1.82 6.07 10.03
CA VAL A 352 1.29 4.94 9.25
C VAL A 352 0.33 5.48 8.20
N GLU A 353 0.49 5.03 6.97
CA GLU A 353 -0.45 5.30 5.88
C GLU A 353 -1.35 4.08 5.63
N LEU A 354 -2.65 4.31 5.58
CA LEU A 354 -3.69 3.29 5.45
C LEU A 354 -4.58 3.61 4.23
N PRO A 355 -5.05 2.59 3.49
CA PRO A 355 -6.06 2.82 2.45
C PRO A 355 -7.40 3.20 3.09
N THR A 356 -8.13 4.11 2.46
CA THR A 356 -9.56 4.28 2.77
C THR A 356 -10.34 3.03 2.38
N GLY A 357 -11.54 2.82 2.96
CA GLY A 357 -12.31 1.60 2.72
C GLY A 357 -12.56 1.29 1.24
N ASP A 358 -12.77 2.30 0.40
CA ASP A 358 -13.00 2.13 -1.04
C ASP A 358 -11.71 2.00 -1.88
N TYR A 359 -10.54 2.01 -1.25
CA TYR A 359 -9.22 1.98 -1.89
C TYR A 359 -9.03 3.08 -2.95
N GLN A 360 -9.68 4.24 -2.78
CA GLN A 360 -9.56 5.38 -3.71
C GLN A 360 -8.59 6.47 -3.20
N SER A 361 -8.34 6.50 -1.89
CA SER A 361 -7.43 7.45 -1.25
C SER A 361 -6.75 6.81 -0.04
N THR A 362 -5.90 7.57 0.63
CA THR A 362 -5.23 7.15 1.86
C THR A 362 -5.66 8.02 3.05
N THR A 363 -5.37 7.55 4.26
CA THR A 363 -5.56 8.24 5.54
C THR A 363 -4.43 7.88 6.47
N HIS A 364 -4.20 8.69 7.51
CA HIS A 364 -3.05 8.53 8.39
C HIS A 364 -3.43 8.05 9.79
N ALA A 365 -2.52 7.30 10.39
CA ALA A 365 -2.49 7.07 11.82
C ALA A 365 -1.10 7.44 12.37
N LEU A 366 -1.09 8.11 13.52
CA LEU A 366 0.11 8.44 14.26
C LEU A 366 0.15 7.59 15.53
N ILE A 367 1.29 6.99 15.83
CA ILE A 367 1.50 6.14 16.99
C ILE A 367 2.73 6.65 17.75
N GLN A 368 2.53 7.16 18.96
CA GLN A 368 3.57 7.74 19.81
C GLN A 368 3.67 6.95 21.11
N GLU A 369 4.84 6.42 21.43
CA GLU A 369 5.08 5.87 22.77
C GLU A 369 5.02 7.00 23.80
N LEU A 370 4.41 6.76 24.96
CA LEU A 370 4.46 7.64 26.11
C LEU A 370 5.37 7.06 27.20
N SER A 371 6.32 7.87 27.68
CA SER A 371 7.12 7.57 28.87
C SER A 371 6.37 7.88 30.16
N ASP A 372 5.43 8.84 30.12
CA ASP A 372 4.50 9.17 31.21
C ASP A 372 3.08 9.35 30.64
N ILE A 373 2.26 8.30 30.76
CA ILE A 373 0.89 8.29 30.25
C ILE A 373 0.04 9.39 30.89
N GLY A 374 0.20 9.64 32.19
CA GLY A 374 -0.60 10.61 32.92
C GLY A 374 -0.31 12.04 32.48
N ALA A 375 0.97 12.39 32.33
CA ALA A 375 1.38 13.70 31.82
C ALA A 375 0.93 13.92 30.37
N GLY A 376 1.09 12.90 29.51
CA GLY A 376 0.67 12.97 28.10
C GLY A 376 -0.84 13.16 27.95
N LEU A 377 -1.63 12.35 28.67
CA LEU A 377 -3.09 12.44 28.64
C LEU A 377 -3.64 13.75 29.22
N ASN A 378 -3.03 14.31 30.28
CA ASN A 378 -3.52 15.55 30.89
C ASN A 378 -3.62 16.70 29.87
N ILE A 379 -2.63 16.83 28.98
CA ILE A 379 -2.64 17.90 27.97
C ILE A 379 -3.63 17.59 26.84
N LEU A 380 -3.69 16.34 26.38
CA LEU A 380 -4.64 15.93 25.34
C LEU A 380 -6.11 16.03 25.83
N ASN A 381 -6.39 15.64 27.06
CA ASN A 381 -7.70 15.78 27.69
C ASN A 381 -8.09 17.25 27.81
N LYS A 382 -7.17 18.13 28.25
CA LYS A 382 -7.42 19.58 28.29
C LYS A 382 -7.69 20.18 26.91
N LEU A 383 -6.95 19.74 25.88
CA LEU A 383 -7.20 20.15 24.50
C LEU A 383 -8.58 19.65 24.03
N ALA A 384 -8.95 18.41 24.35
CA ALA A 384 -10.26 17.85 24.05
C ALA A 384 -11.37 18.67 24.72
N GLU A 385 -11.28 18.90 26.03
CA GLU A 385 -12.19 19.73 26.84
C GLU A 385 -12.32 21.16 26.30
N SER A 386 -11.20 21.79 25.95
CA SER A 386 -11.20 23.19 25.52
C SER A 386 -11.58 23.39 24.05
N SER A 387 -11.56 22.33 23.24
CA SER A 387 -11.95 22.34 21.82
C SER A 387 -13.41 21.98 21.57
N MET A 388 -14.16 21.69 22.63
CA MET A 388 -15.55 21.26 22.56
C MET A 388 -16.42 22.24 21.77
N GLN A 389 -17.14 21.71 20.77
CA GLN A 389 -18.19 22.44 20.04
C GLN A 389 -19.59 22.26 20.68
N SER A 390 -19.68 21.49 21.77
CA SER A 390 -20.92 21.14 22.47
C SER A 390 -20.70 21.11 23.99
N ASP A 391 -21.75 20.85 24.78
CA ASP A 391 -21.68 20.84 26.25
C ASP A 391 -20.80 19.71 26.85
N SER A 392 -20.35 18.72 26.06
CA SER A 392 -19.47 17.63 26.52
C SER A 392 -18.39 17.23 25.50
N VAL A 393 -17.26 16.69 25.97
CA VAL A 393 -16.21 16.11 25.12
C VAL A 393 -16.76 14.91 24.35
N TYR A 394 -16.38 14.78 23.09
CA TYR A 394 -16.61 13.54 22.38
C TYR A 394 -15.66 12.45 22.91
N ILE A 395 -16.27 11.39 23.45
CA ILE A 395 -15.69 10.22 24.10
C ILE A 395 -16.57 9.03 23.73
N GLU A 396 -16.04 8.09 22.95
CA GLU A 396 -16.72 6.84 22.60
C GLU A 396 -15.91 5.66 23.11
N GLU A 397 -16.55 4.73 23.79
CA GLU A 397 -15.94 3.45 24.15
C GLU A 397 -16.15 2.43 23.02
N TYR A 398 -15.06 1.76 22.62
CA TYR A 398 -15.08 0.66 21.66
C TYR A 398 -14.11 -0.44 22.12
N ALA A 399 -14.63 -1.65 22.27
CA ALA A 399 -13.88 -2.83 22.72
C ALA A 399 -13.15 -2.63 24.06
N GLY A 400 -13.75 -1.84 24.97
CA GLY A 400 -13.17 -1.47 26.26
C GLY A 400 -12.11 -0.36 26.20
N ILE A 401 -11.90 0.26 25.03
CA ILE A 401 -10.94 1.35 24.81
C ILE A 401 -11.69 2.65 24.57
N GLU A 402 -11.27 3.71 25.26
CA GLU A 402 -11.81 5.05 25.12
C GLU A 402 -11.22 5.76 23.90
N ILE A 403 -12.07 6.33 23.05
CA ILE A 403 -11.73 7.12 21.86
C ILE A 403 -12.22 8.55 22.07
N SER A 404 -11.29 9.50 22.17
CA SER A 404 -11.58 10.90 22.46
C SER A 404 -11.26 11.79 21.25
N GLU A 405 -12.03 12.87 21.05
CA GLU A 405 -11.85 13.83 19.93
C GLU A 405 -11.12 15.07 20.41
N ILE A 406 -10.15 15.55 19.62
CA ILE A 406 -9.61 16.91 19.69
C ILE A 406 -10.06 17.62 18.41
N ALA A 407 -11.01 18.53 18.53
CA ALA A 407 -11.59 19.28 17.41
C ALA A 407 -10.72 20.52 17.05
N ILE A 408 -9.41 20.30 16.95
CA ILE A 408 -8.40 21.32 16.61
C ILE A 408 -7.61 20.80 15.41
N ASN A 409 -7.61 21.55 14.32
CA ASN A 409 -6.88 21.18 13.11
C ASN A 409 -5.37 21.35 13.31
N GLY A 410 -4.58 20.44 12.74
CA GLY A 410 -3.11 20.59 12.71
C GLY A 410 -2.40 20.37 14.04
N VAL A 411 -3.03 19.69 15.02
CA VAL A 411 -2.36 19.38 16.29
C VAL A 411 -1.08 18.55 16.08
N PRO A 412 -1.08 17.43 15.33
CA PRO A 412 0.14 16.67 15.08
C PRO A 412 1.22 17.50 14.37
N GLU A 413 0.86 18.26 13.35
CA GLU A 413 1.75 19.21 12.67
C GLU A 413 2.39 20.19 13.67
N SER A 414 1.59 20.73 14.60
CA SER A 414 2.11 21.65 15.62
C SER A 414 3.03 20.96 16.62
N LEU A 415 2.86 19.67 16.90
CA LEU A 415 3.65 18.93 17.89
C LEU A 415 4.94 18.35 17.29
N PHE A 416 4.91 17.95 16.03
CA PHE A 416 5.99 17.18 15.42
C PHE A 416 6.58 17.85 14.18
N GLY A 417 5.98 18.93 13.68
CA GLY A 417 6.42 19.63 12.46
C GLY A 417 5.66 19.21 11.20
N PRO A 418 5.99 19.82 10.04
CA PRO A 418 5.23 19.70 8.79
C PRO A 418 5.15 18.28 8.23
N TYR A 419 6.06 17.38 8.61
CA TYR A 419 6.00 15.96 8.24
C TYR A 419 4.70 15.27 8.72
N PHE A 420 4.04 15.82 9.75
CA PHE A 420 2.82 15.29 10.36
C PHE A 420 1.59 16.18 10.06
N SER A 421 1.58 16.84 8.91
CA SER A 421 0.41 17.56 8.38
C SER A 421 -0.71 16.58 7.96
N GLY A 422 -1.86 17.11 7.54
CA GLY A 422 -2.98 16.31 6.99
C GLY A 422 -4.09 15.94 7.98
N PHE A 423 -3.87 16.08 9.29
CA PHE A 423 -4.89 15.77 10.30
C PHE A 423 -5.93 16.91 10.47
N SER A 424 -7.06 16.81 9.76
CA SER A 424 -8.16 17.79 9.82
C SER A 424 -9.05 17.67 11.06
N SER A 425 -9.13 16.49 11.67
CA SER A 425 -9.80 16.24 12.94
C SER A 425 -9.11 15.06 13.59
N LEU A 426 -8.98 15.08 14.91
CA LEU A 426 -8.10 14.14 15.59
C LEU A 426 -8.89 13.30 16.60
N TYR A 427 -8.81 11.98 16.45
CA TYR A 427 -9.30 11.02 17.42
C TYR A 427 -8.12 10.29 18.03
N TYR A 428 -8.08 10.21 19.36
CA TYR A 428 -6.98 9.57 20.07
C TYR A 428 -7.45 8.57 21.12
N SER A 429 -6.59 7.59 21.37
CA SER A 429 -6.72 6.57 22.41
C SER A 429 -5.33 6.22 22.93
N VAL A 430 -5.22 5.81 24.19
CA VAL A 430 -3.99 5.20 24.71
C VAL A 430 -4.24 3.71 24.89
N ILE A 431 -3.42 2.90 24.23
CA ILE A 431 -3.43 1.43 24.35
C ILE A 431 -2.06 1.01 24.87
N ASP A 432 -2.04 0.30 26.00
CA ASP A 432 -0.82 0.00 26.76
C ASP A 432 -0.10 1.30 27.13
N ASN A 433 1.06 1.59 26.52
CA ASN A 433 1.78 2.85 26.67
C ASN A 433 1.93 3.63 25.35
N PHE A 434 1.11 3.33 24.34
CA PHE A 434 1.13 4.02 23.06
C PHE A 434 -0.11 4.88 22.88
N LEU A 435 0.11 6.16 22.61
CA LEU A 435 -0.89 7.08 22.10
C LEU A 435 -1.10 6.79 20.61
N ILE A 436 -2.31 6.41 20.24
CA ILE A 436 -2.73 6.25 18.86
C ILE A 436 -3.61 7.44 18.50
N VAL A 437 -3.37 8.00 17.33
CA VAL A 437 -4.00 9.21 16.81
C VAL A 437 -4.44 8.92 15.37
N THR A 438 -5.69 9.23 15.03
CA THR A 438 -6.27 8.95 13.70
C THR A 438 -7.16 10.10 13.24
N GLU A 439 -7.42 10.17 11.94
CA GLU A 439 -8.31 11.18 11.34
C GLU A 439 -9.80 10.86 11.54
N SER A 440 -10.14 9.61 11.90
CA SER A 440 -11.54 9.19 12.05
C SER A 440 -11.72 8.02 13.00
N VAL A 441 -12.88 7.98 13.68
CA VAL A 441 -13.28 6.85 14.54
C VAL A 441 -13.26 5.50 13.81
N PRO A 442 -13.73 5.35 12.55
CA PRO A 442 -13.61 4.09 11.82
C PRO A 442 -12.16 3.57 11.68
N VAL A 443 -11.19 4.46 11.45
CA VAL A 443 -9.77 4.09 11.36
C VAL A 443 -9.26 3.62 12.72
N MET A 444 -9.58 4.34 13.80
CA MET A 444 -9.25 3.92 15.17
C MET A 444 -9.84 2.54 15.52
N LYS A 445 -11.13 2.33 15.23
CA LYS A 445 -11.80 1.04 15.46
C LYS A 445 -11.15 -0.10 14.69
N ASN A 446 -10.74 0.15 13.45
CA ASN A 446 -10.02 -0.83 12.65
C ASN A 446 -8.66 -1.19 13.26
N ILE A 447 -7.90 -0.22 13.79
CA ILE A 447 -6.64 -0.48 14.50
C ILE A 447 -6.89 -1.34 15.76
N ILE A 448 -7.87 -0.96 16.58
CA ILE A 448 -8.25 -1.71 17.79
C ILE A 448 -8.64 -3.15 17.44
N ARG A 449 -9.52 -3.33 16.44
CA ARG A 449 -9.97 -4.64 15.98
C ARG A 449 -8.80 -5.47 15.44
N SER A 450 -7.95 -4.89 14.60
CA SER A 450 -6.80 -5.60 14.01
C SER A 450 -5.86 -6.13 15.09
N ARG A 451 -5.65 -5.35 16.16
CA ARG A 451 -4.87 -5.81 17.33
C ARG A 451 -5.56 -6.97 18.06
N GLN A 452 -6.87 -6.91 18.27
CA GLN A 452 -7.64 -7.97 18.94
C GLN A 452 -7.66 -9.27 18.15
N GLU A 453 -7.70 -9.18 16.82
CA GLU A 453 -7.69 -10.31 15.88
C GLU A 453 -6.28 -10.82 15.56
N GLU A 454 -5.24 -10.21 16.14
CA GLU A 454 -3.83 -10.45 15.82
C GLU A 454 -3.48 -10.27 14.32
N SER A 455 -4.27 -9.48 13.60
CA SER A 455 -4.08 -9.11 12.20
C SER A 455 -3.27 -7.80 12.07
N THR A 456 -2.08 -7.79 12.68
CA THR A 456 -1.14 -6.65 12.62
C THR A 456 0.24 -7.04 12.11
N TRP A 457 1.03 -6.05 11.67
CA TRP A 457 2.39 -6.26 11.15
C TRP A 457 3.29 -6.97 12.16
N GLY A 458 3.19 -6.61 13.44
CA GLY A 458 3.97 -7.22 14.52
C GLY A 458 3.56 -8.66 14.87
N LYS A 459 2.37 -9.11 14.44
CA LYS A 459 1.86 -10.46 14.67
C LYS A 459 2.03 -11.38 13.46
N ASN A 460 2.15 -10.82 12.25
CA ASN A 460 2.46 -11.58 11.05
C ASN A 460 3.95 -11.91 10.99
N LEU A 461 4.30 -13.20 11.10
CA LEU A 461 5.68 -13.68 11.14
C LEU A 461 6.55 -13.22 9.96
N LYS A 462 6.00 -13.14 8.74
CA LYS A 462 6.77 -12.72 7.56
C LYS A 462 7.07 -11.22 7.60
N ILE A 463 6.09 -10.40 7.96
CA ILE A 463 6.28 -8.95 8.08
C ILE A 463 7.17 -8.63 9.29
N ALA A 464 6.95 -9.27 10.44
CA ALA A 464 7.78 -9.12 11.63
C ALA A 464 9.25 -9.46 11.36
N SER A 465 9.53 -10.55 10.64
CA SER A 465 10.91 -10.91 10.24
C SER A 465 11.54 -9.88 9.30
N ARG A 466 10.77 -9.24 8.41
CA ARG A 466 11.26 -8.14 7.56
C ARG A 466 11.61 -6.90 8.38
N LEU A 467 10.76 -6.55 9.34
CA LEU A 467 11.01 -5.43 10.25
C LEU A 467 12.27 -5.66 11.10
N GLU A 468 12.41 -6.86 11.68
CA GLU A 468 13.60 -7.25 12.45
C GLU A 468 14.87 -7.21 11.59
N LYS A 469 14.80 -7.67 10.34
CA LYS A 469 15.95 -7.69 9.43
C LYS A 469 16.36 -6.30 8.93
N ASN A 470 15.39 -5.46 8.58
CA ASN A 470 15.63 -4.27 7.76
C ASN A 470 15.37 -2.93 8.48
N ILE A 471 14.75 -2.92 9.65
CA ILE A 471 14.25 -1.70 10.31
C ILE A 471 14.65 -1.60 11.78
N ASP A 472 14.71 -2.71 12.52
CA ASP A 472 15.12 -2.67 13.92
C ASP A 472 16.49 -2.00 14.09
N ASP A 473 16.62 -1.21 15.15
CA ASP A 473 17.81 -0.40 15.47
C ASP A 473 18.14 0.73 14.47
N ALA A 474 17.20 1.09 13.60
CA ALA A 474 17.29 2.32 12.81
C ALA A 474 17.02 3.58 13.67
N SER A 475 17.68 4.70 13.33
CA SER A 475 17.27 6.01 13.84
C SER A 475 15.98 6.46 13.14
N ILE A 476 15.87 6.16 11.85
CA ILE A 476 14.66 6.30 11.04
C ILE A 476 14.50 5.03 10.20
N GLY A 477 13.34 4.40 10.30
CA GLY A 477 12.99 3.22 9.51
C GLY A 477 11.73 3.47 8.69
N LYS A 478 11.70 3.03 7.44
CA LYS A 478 10.49 3.07 6.61
C LYS A 478 10.27 1.73 5.93
N LEU A 479 9.10 1.14 6.09
CA LEU A 479 8.69 -0.06 5.36
C LEU A 479 7.45 0.26 4.52
N ILE A 480 7.50 -0.10 3.24
CA ILE A 480 6.46 0.18 2.23
C ILE A 480 6.06 -1.12 1.55
N ASN A 481 4.77 -1.43 1.52
CA ASN A 481 4.20 -2.47 0.68
C ASN A 481 3.95 -1.88 -0.72
N LEU A 482 4.84 -2.18 -1.66
CA LEU A 482 4.82 -1.61 -3.01
C LEU A 482 3.63 -2.09 -3.84
N ASN A 483 3.14 -3.31 -3.60
CA ASN A 483 1.94 -3.82 -4.27
C ASN A 483 0.70 -2.97 -3.95
N ARG A 484 0.64 -2.38 -2.75
CA ARG A 484 -0.47 -1.52 -2.34
C ARG A 484 -0.22 -0.05 -2.65
N ALA A 485 1.01 0.42 -2.43
CA ALA A 485 1.39 1.80 -2.69
C ALA A 485 1.19 2.19 -4.17
N TRP A 486 1.37 1.22 -5.08
CA TRP A 486 1.22 1.41 -6.52
C TRP A 486 -0.09 2.07 -6.91
N GLU A 487 -1.19 1.71 -6.26
CA GLU A 487 -2.53 2.20 -6.58
C GLU A 487 -2.68 3.71 -6.34
N PHE A 488 -1.81 4.29 -5.51
CA PHE A 488 -1.84 5.69 -5.13
C PHE A 488 -0.80 6.54 -5.86
N PHE A 489 0.24 5.93 -6.46
CA PHE A 489 1.29 6.66 -7.17
C PHE A 489 0.77 7.55 -8.32
N PRO A 490 -0.17 7.10 -9.18
CA PRO A 490 -0.69 7.97 -10.25
C PRO A 490 -1.43 9.21 -9.75
N ALA A 491 -1.95 9.19 -8.52
CA ALA A 491 -2.66 10.33 -7.94
C ALA A 491 -1.68 11.44 -7.48
N VAL A 492 -0.46 11.06 -7.11
CA VAL A 492 0.58 11.98 -6.63
C VAL A 492 1.68 12.24 -7.66
N ALA A 493 1.75 11.49 -8.76
CA ALA A 493 2.74 11.68 -9.81
C ALA A 493 2.39 12.88 -10.73
N SER A 494 3.43 13.56 -11.23
CA SER A 494 3.26 14.58 -12.28
C SER A 494 2.79 13.95 -13.60
N GLU A 495 2.12 14.72 -14.46
CA GLU A 495 1.47 14.20 -15.70
C GLU A 495 2.37 13.30 -16.57
N LYS A 496 3.66 13.65 -16.69
CA LYS A 496 4.65 12.83 -17.42
C LYS A 496 4.78 11.42 -16.81
N TYR A 497 5.00 11.35 -15.49
CA TYR A 497 5.18 10.10 -14.79
C TYR A 497 3.88 9.36 -14.57
N LYS A 498 2.76 10.07 -14.42
CA LYS A 498 1.42 9.48 -14.35
C LYS A 498 1.14 8.61 -15.58
N THR A 499 1.42 9.12 -16.78
CA THR A 499 1.27 8.36 -18.04
C THR A 499 2.18 7.13 -18.07
N LEU A 500 3.44 7.27 -17.64
CA LEU A 500 4.38 6.14 -17.55
C LEU A 500 3.91 5.06 -16.57
N LEU A 501 3.38 5.47 -15.41
CA LEU A 501 2.85 4.59 -14.38
C LEU A 501 1.53 3.92 -14.81
N THR A 502 0.69 4.59 -15.61
CA THR A 502 -0.56 3.99 -16.11
C THR A 502 -0.35 3.02 -17.27
N ASP A 503 0.58 3.34 -18.17
CA ASP A 503 0.68 2.63 -19.45
C ASP A 503 1.62 1.41 -19.40
N ASN A 504 2.60 1.41 -18.49
CA ASN A 504 3.59 0.33 -18.35
C ASN A 504 3.89 -0.03 -16.88
N PRO A 505 2.93 -0.62 -16.14
CA PRO A 505 3.07 -0.88 -14.71
C PRO A 505 4.06 -2.01 -14.34
N SER A 506 4.49 -2.81 -15.33
CA SER A 506 5.13 -4.11 -15.13
C SER A 506 6.48 -4.10 -14.37
N PRO A 507 7.41 -3.15 -14.59
CA PRO A 507 8.74 -3.22 -13.98
C PRO A 507 8.77 -2.86 -12.50
N LEU A 508 7.90 -1.94 -12.06
CA LEU A 508 7.81 -1.51 -10.66
C LEU A 508 7.00 -2.50 -9.80
N ARG A 509 6.01 -3.18 -10.39
CA ARG A 509 5.29 -4.31 -9.78
C ARG A 509 6.16 -5.57 -9.61
N ALA A 510 7.39 -5.56 -10.12
CA ALA A 510 8.37 -6.60 -9.86
C ALA A 510 8.85 -6.64 -8.40
N PHE A 511 8.53 -5.62 -7.59
CA PHE A 511 8.89 -5.55 -6.17
C PHE A 511 7.66 -5.56 -5.27
N GLU A 512 7.78 -6.24 -4.14
CA GLU A 512 6.70 -6.39 -3.17
C GLU A 512 6.88 -5.44 -1.99
N TRP A 513 8.11 -5.31 -1.48
CA TRP A 513 8.43 -4.50 -0.32
C TRP A 513 9.62 -3.60 -0.60
N MET A 514 9.57 -2.39 -0.05
CA MET A 514 10.73 -1.52 0.10
C MET A 514 10.97 -1.24 1.57
N ALA A 515 12.19 -1.45 2.04
CA ALA A 515 12.63 -1.02 3.36
C ALA A 515 13.73 0.04 3.23
N ILE A 516 13.70 1.07 4.06
CA ILE A 516 14.72 2.11 4.17
C ILE A 516 15.11 2.25 5.65
N HIS A 517 16.40 2.18 5.92
CA HIS A 517 17.03 2.27 7.22
C HIS A 517 18.04 3.41 7.17
N LEU A 518 17.84 4.40 8.05
CA LEU A 518 18.81 5.47 8.28
C LEU A 518 19.29 5.41 9.73
N SER A 519 20.61 5.34 9.90
CA SER A 519 21.25 5.43 11.21
C SER A 519 22.39 6.44 11.18
N GLU A 520 22.62 7.09 12.30
CA GLU A 520 23.80 7.94 12.42
C GLU A 520 25.07 7.10 12.67
N LEU A 521 26.13 7.44 11.95
CA LEU A 521 27.47 6.91 12.20
C LEU A 521 28.53 7.97 11.87
N ASP A 522 29.33 8.38 12.87
CA ASP A 522 30.48 9.29 12.71
C ASP A 522 30.18 10.57 11.90
N ARG A 523 29.09 11.27 12.23
CA ARG A 523 28.58 12.47 11.55
C ARG A 523 28.12 12.25 10.10
N LYS A 524 27.93 11.00 9.69
CA LYS A 524 27.33 10.62 8.41
C LYS A 524 26.01 9.90 8.65
N TRP A 525 25.18 9.85 7.62
CA TRP A 525 24.06 8.93 7.55
C TRP A 525 24.56 7.61 6.99
N TYR A 526 24.44 6.53 7.74
CA TYR A 526 24.41 5.19 7.17
C TYR A 526 23.03 4.98 6.55
N ILE A 527 23.02 4.59 5.28
CA ILE A 527 21.81 4.30 4.50
C ILE A 527 21.84 2.82 4.16
N ALA A 528 20.78 2.10 4.50
CA ALA A 528 20.49 0.80 3.93
C ALA A 528 19.07 0.81 3.36
N ALA A 529 18.91 0.38 2.12
CA ALA A 529 17.61 0.16 1.51
C ALA A 529 17.55 -1.22 0.86
N ASN A 530 16.39 -1.85 0.94
CA ASN A 530 16.14 -3.18 0.42
C ASN A 530 14.87 -3.13 -0.43
N LEU A 531 14.97 -3.60 -1.68
CA LEU A 531 13.85 -3.79 -2.60
C LEU A 531 13.64 -5.29 -2.76
N GLU A 532 12.62 -5.84 -2.11
CA GLU A 532 12.29 -7.26 -2.18
C GLU A 532 11.53 -7.55 -3.47
N LYS A 533 12.04 -8.51 -4.25
CA LYS A 533 11.42 -8.92 -5.52
C LYS A 533 10.18 -9.75 -5.24
N SER A 534 9.11 -9.43 -5.96
CA SER A 534 7.92 -10.27 -6.04
C SER A 534 8.30 -11.65 -6.57
N LYS A 535 7.96 -12.71 -5.84
CA LYS A 535 8.02 -14.07 -6.37
C LYS A 535 7.19 -14.14 -7.65
N ARG A 536 7.83 -14.30 -8.81
CA ARG A 536 7.15 -14.52 -10.09
C ARG A 536 6.51 -15.90 -10.03
N ILE A 537 5.18 -15.93 -9.93
CA ILE A 537 4.40 -17.13 -10.16
C ILE A 537 4.51 -17.44 -11.66
N ASN A 538 4.88 -18.67 -12.00
CA ASN A 538 5.13 -19.06 -13.38
C ASN A 538 3.78 -19.18 -14.12
N ILE A 539 3.39 -18.13 -14.85
CA ILE A 539 2.08 -18.00 -15.53
C ILE A 539 1.88 -19.05 -16.65
N ALA A 540 2.92 -19.79 -17.03
CA ALA A 540 2.92 -20.71 -18.15
C ALA A 540 2.13 -22.03 -17.96
N SER A 541 1.63 -22.34 -16.76
CA SER A 541 0.78 -23.51 -16.50
C SER A 541 -0.59 -23.12 -15.94
N ARG A 542 -1.36 -22.36 -16.73
CA ARG A 542 -2.70 -21.82 -16.39
C ARG A 542 -3.85 -22.85 -16.31
N GLU A 543 -3.58 -24.13 -16.04
CA GLU A 543 -4.63 -25.17 -16.01
C GLU A 543 -4.87 -25.85 -14.65
N THR A 544 -4.03 -25.64 -13.65
CA THR A 544 -4.09 -26.42 -12.41
C THR A 544 -4.51 -25.54 -11.24
N TYR A 545 -5.81 -25.56 -10.91
CA TYR A 545 -6.16 -25.50 -9.49
C TYR A 545 -5.68 -26.78 -8.84
N GLU A 546 -5.12 -26.67 -7.65
CA GLU A 546 -4.79 -27.85 -6.85
C GLU A 546 -5.99 -28.15 -5.95
N SER A 547 -6.48 -29.38 -6.02
CA SER A 547 -7.44 -29.87 -5.02
C SER A 547 -6.70 -29.99 -3.70
N VAL A 548 -6.98 -29.11 -2.75
CA VAL A 548 -6.40 -29.17 -1.40
C VAL A 548 -6.94 -30.40 -0.67
N PHE A 549 -8.27 -30.54 -0.61
CA PHE A 549 -8.95 -31.73 -0.11
C PHE A 549 -10.38 -31.82 -0.66
N ARG A 550 -10.94 -33.03 -0.56
CA ARG A 550 -12.35 -33.32 -0.81
C ARG A 550 -12.93 -34.12 0.34
N THR A 551 -14.08 -33.71 0.85
CA THR A 551 -14.84 -34.40 1.90
C THR A 551 -16.18 -34.83 1.30
N GLU A 552 -16.53 -36.10 1.40
CA GLU A 552 -17.82 -36.64 0.94
C GLU A 552 -18.72 -36.92 2.16
N PHE A 553 -20.03 -36.74 1.97
CA PHE A 553 -21.06 -36.86 2.99
C PHE A 553 -22.13 -37.86 2.56
N ASP A 554 -22.90 -38.38 3.51
CA ASP A 554 -23.94 -39.38 3.21
C ASP A 554 -25.15 -38.78 2.47
N ASN A 555 -25.39 -37.49 2.64
CA ASN A 555 -26.47 -36.76 1.96
C ASN A 555 -25.91 -35.57 1.19
N PRO A 556 -26.62 -35.10 0.15
CA PRO A 556 -26.31 -33.83 -0.49
C PRO A 556 -26.22 -32.69 0.53
N ILE A 557 -25.27 -31.79 0.35
CA ILE A 557 -25.13 -30.57 1.15
C ILE A 557 -26.18 -29.56 0.70
N ARG A 558 -26.80 -28.89 1.68
CA ARG A 558 -27.89 -27.92 1.50
C ARG A 558 -27.43 -26.47 1.59
N THR A 559 -26.38 -26.18 2.35
CA THR A 559 -25.87 -24.82 2.55
C THR A 559 -24.68 -24.52 1.67
N LYS A 560 -24.34 -23.23 1.54
CA LYS A 560 -22.98 -22.83 1.15
C LYS A 560 -21.96 -23.27 2.22
N PRO A 561 -20.65 -23.36 1.91
CA PRO A 561 -19.64 -23.59 2.93
C PRO A 561 -19.42 -22.31 3.75
N PHE A 562 -19.68 -22.39 5.06
CA PHE A 562 -19.38 -21.31 5.99
C PHE A 562 -17.96 -21.48 6.53
N VAL A 563 -17.01 -20.68 6.06
CA VAL A 563 -15.62 -20.75 6.55
C VAL A 563 -15.52 -20.01 7.88
N VAL A 564 -15.14 -20.73 8.92
CA VAL A 564 -15.11 -20.27 10.31
C VAL A 564 -13.70 -20.39 10.90
N ARG A 565 -13.38 -19.57 11.90
CA ARG A 565 -12.07 -19.53 12.56
C ARG A 565 -12.04 -20.44 13.77
N ASN A 566 -11.01 -21.28 13.85
CA ASN A 566 -10.67 -21.99 15.08
C ASN A 566 -10.00 -21.02 16.06
N HIS A 567 -10.62 -20.76 17.21
CA HIS A 567 -10.08 -19.83 18.22
C HIS A 567 -8.87 -20.37 19.00
N ASN A 568 -8.54 -21.65 18.88
CA ASN A 568 -7.38 -22.26 19.55
C ASN A 568 -6.14 -22.26 18.64
N THR A 569 -6.32 -22.56 17.34
CA THR A 569 -5.20 -22.69 16.38
C THR A 569 -5.13 -21.55 15.38
N PHE A 570 -6.17 -20.73 15.29
CA PHE A 570 -6.33 -19.71 14.25
C PHE A 570 -6.33 -20.28 12.83
N GLU A 571 -6.63 -21.56 12.66
CA GLU A 571 -6.83 -22.15 11.34
C GLU A 571 -8.29 -21.97 10.89
N ASN A 572 -8.53 -22.13 9.58
CA ASN A 572 -9.88 -22.08 9.03
C ASN A 572 -10.49 -23.49 9.04
N GLU A 573 -11.75 -23.55 9.43
CA GLU A 573 -12.61 -24.73 9.43
C GLU A 573 -13.83 -24.43 8.55
N VAL A 574 -14.60 -25.45 8.18
CA VAL A 574 -15.81 -25.28 7.37
C VAL A 574 -17.00 -25.84 8.11
N PHE A 575 -18.02 -25.01 8.32
CA PHE A 575 -19.32 -25.39 8.84
C PHE A 575 -20.31 -25.50 7.67
N LEU A 576 -21.13 -26.55 7.65
CA LEU A 576 -22.16 -26.75 6.61
C LEU A 576 -23.29 -27.64 7.13
N GLN A 577 -24.43 -27.65 6.43
CA GLN A 577 -25.56 -28.53 6.70
C GLN A 577 -25.93 -29.36 5.48
N ASP A 578 -26.28 -30.62 5.69
CA ASP A 578 -26.79 -31.52 4.67
C ASP A 578 -28.33 -31.48 4.50
N THR A 579 -28.84 -32.18 3.49
CA THR A 579 -30.29 -32.24 3.22
C THR A 579 -31.09 -33.05 4.24
N ALA A 580 -30.44 -33.84 5.10
CA ALA A 580 -31.03 -34.53 6.24
C ALA A 580 -31.01 -33.67 7.52
N ASN A 581 -30.64 -32.38 7.39
CA ASN A 581 -30.47 -31.40 8.45
C ASN A 581 -29.34 -31.74 9.44
N VAL A 582 -28.37 -32.55 9.04
CA VAL A 582 -27.15 -32.79 9.82
C VAL A 582 -26.17 -31.65 9.57
N ILE A 583 -25.69 -31.02 10.64
CA ILE A 583 -24.61 -30.04 10.61
C ILE A 583 -23.27 -30.74 10.79
N HIS A 584 -22.25 -30.24 10.10
CA HIS A 584 -20.91 -30.78 10.12
C HIS A 584 -19.89 -29.66 10.33
N LEU A 585 -18.86 -29.94 11.13
CA LEU A 585 -17.66 -29.11 11.20
C LEU A 585 -16.48 -29.87 10.60
N ILE A 586 -15.80 -29.27 9.63
CA ILE A 586 -14.71 -29.87 8.87
C ILE A 586 -13.42 -29.10 9.17
N GLY A 587 -12.35 -29.84 9.50
CA GLY A 587 -11.02 -29.29 9.77
C GLY A 587 -10.31 -28.82 8.50
N ASN A 588 -9.17 -28.15 8.67
CA ASN A 588 -8.36 -27.60 7.58
C ASN A 588 -7.76 -28.64 6.62
N SER A 589 -7.75 -29.93 6.97
CA SER A 589 -7.29 -31.03 6.12
C SER A 589 -8.42 -31.89 5.56
N GLY A 590 -9.69 -31.46 5.72
CA GLY A 590 -10.86 -32.14 5.17
C GLY A 590 -11.43 -33.26 6.05
N GLN A 591 -10.92 -33.43 7.26
CA GLN A 591 -11.47 -34.35 8.25
C GLN A 591 -12.75 -33.80 8.88
N ILE A 592 -13.79 -34.61 8.97
CA ILE A 592 -15.00 -34.27 9.73
C ILE A 592 -14.62 -34.32 11.23
N LEU A 593 -14.69 -33.17 11.90
CA LEU A 593 -14.38 -33.05 13.34
C LEU A 593 -15.53 -33.58 14.19
N TRP A 594 -16.76 -33.24 13.83
CA TRP A 594 -17.99 -33.77 14.43
C TRP A 594 -19.17 -33.54 13.49
N SER A 595 -20.30 -34.20 13.80
CA SER A 595 -21.58 -34.02 13.10
C SER A 595 -22.71 -34.19 14.09
N ASP A 596 -23.75 -33.37 13.96
CA ASP A 596 -24.95 -33.46 14.80
C ASP A 596 -26.22 -33.07 14.02
N SER A 597 -27.39 -33.49 14.48
CA SER A 597 -28.65 -33.26 13.79
C SER A 597 -29.35 -31.99 14.28
N LEU A 598 -29.74 -31.11 13.35
CA LEU A 598 -30.71 -30.04 13.61
C LEU A 598 -32.13 -30.48 13.24
N SER A 599 -33.13 -29.90 13.89
CA SER A 599 -34.53 -30.19 13.58
C SER A 599 -35.00 -29.59 12.26
N GLU A 600 -34.35 -28.52 11.80
CA GLU A 600 -34.78 -27.68 10.69
C GLU A 600 -33.57 -27.21 9.88
N GLU A 601 -33.81 -26.72 8.67
CA GLU A 601 -32.76 -26.17 7.82
C GLU A 601 -32.25 -24.83 8.36
N ILE A 602 -30.95 -24.58 8.19
CA ILE A 602 -30.32 -23.30 8.51
C ILE A 602 -30.78 -22.28 7.47
N ASN A 603 -31.25 -21.14 7.98
CA ASN A 603 -31.60 -19.97 7.20
C ASN A 603 -30.49 -18.92 7.35
N GLY A 604 -30.12 -18.26 6.24
CA GLY A 604 -29.16 -17.15 6.25
C GLY A 604 -27.70 -17.57 6.50
N GLU A 605 -26.95 -16.70 7.18
CA GLU A 605 -25.52 -16.86 7.46
C GLU A 605 -25.26 -17.58 8.80
N VAL A 606 -24.04 -18.12 8.95
CA VAL A 606 -23.52 -18.61 10.24
C VAL A 606 -22.44 -17.64 10.72
N ASP A 607 -22.72 -16.96 11.84
CA ASP A 607 -21.81 -15.99 12.43
C ASP A 607 -21.00 -16.61 13.58
N GLN A 608 -19.80 -16.09 13.84
CA GLN A 608 -19.03 -16.47 15.03
C GLN A 608 -19.12 -15.39 16.12
N VAL A 609 -19.47 -15.81 17.34
CA VAL A 609 -19.59 -14.95 18.51
C VAL A 609 -18.72 -15.46 19.65
N ASP A 610 -18.07 -14.58 20.40
CA ASP A 610 -17.46 -14.92 21.69
C ASP A 610 -18.47 -14.65 22.80
N PHE A 611 -19.52 -15.46 22.81
CA PHE A 611 -20.67 -15.30 23.70
C PHE A 611 -20.22 -15.22 25.16
N TYR A 612 -19.23 -16.00 25.59
CA TYR A 612 -18.78 -16.01 26.99
C TYR A 612 -17.72 -14.96 27.34
N GLN A 613 -17.27 -14.14 26.37
CA GLN A 613 -16.22 -13.13 26.56
C GLN A 613 -14.88 -13.73 27.04
N ASN A 614 -14.57 -14.95 26.60
CA ASN A 614 -13.39 -15.71 27.02
C ASN A 614 -12.48 -16.08 25.85
N ASN A 615 -12.65 -15.41 24.71
CA ASN A 615 -12.00 -15.66 23.43
C ASN A 615 -12.29 -17.04 22.84
N LYS A 616 -13.31 -17.75 23.32
CA LYS A 616 -13.81 -18.96 22.68
C LYS A 616 -14.98 -18.58 21.79
N LEU A 617 -14.91 -18.95 20.52
CA LEU A 617 -15.94 -18.68 19.54
C LEU A 617 -17.02 -19.77 19.53
N GLN A 618 -18.26 -19.35 19.34
CA GLN A 618 -19.47 -20.15 19.13
C GLN A 618 -20.11 -19.77 17.79
N TYR A 619 -20.90 -20.66 17.20
CA TYR A 619 -21.65 -20.47 15.98
C TYR A 619 -23.06 -19.98 16.29
N PHE A 620 -23.40 -18.78 15.81
CA PHE A 620 -24.75 -18.25 15.81
C PHE A 620 -25.41 -18.58 14.47
N LEU A 621 -26.58 -19.21 14.52
CA LEU A 621 -27.37 -19.56 13.33
C LEU A 621 -28.85 -19.59 13.70
N TYR A 622 -29.73 -19.59 12.70
CA TYR A 622 -31.16 -19.69 12.94
C TYR A 622 -31.86 -20.57 11.91
N THR A 623 -33.03 -21.06 12.29
CA THR A 623 -33.95 -21.87 11.51
C THR A 623 -35.32 -21.18 11.51
N ASP A 624 -36.34 -21.77 10.89
CA ASP A 624 -37.68 -21.18 10.82
C ASP A 624 -38.31 -20.94 12.20
N SER A 625 -37.93 -21.72 13.23
CA SER A 625 -38.55 -21.63 14.56
C SER A 625 -37.58 -21.36 15.71
N ARG A 626 -36.26 -21.42 15.47
CA ARG A 626 -35.23 -21.38 16.53
C ARG A 626 -34.00 -20.58 16.14
N ILE A 627 -33.37 -19.98 17.14
CA ILE A 627 -32.03 -19.40 17.06
C ILE A 627 -31.11 -20.25 17.91
N HIS A 628 -29.99 -20.68 17.35
CA HIS A 628 -29.04 -21.59 17.96
C HIS A 628 -27.73 -20.86 18.27
N ILE A 629 -27.07 -21.23 19.37
CA ILE A 629 -25.69 -20.83 19.63
C ILE A 629 -24.92 -22.08 20.05
N ILE A 630 -24.15 -22.61 19.11
CA ILE A 630 -23.47 -23.90 19.25
C ILE A 630 -21.99 -23.65 19.48
N ASP A 631 -21.39 -24.28 20.46
CA ASP A 631 -19.96 -24.16 20.67
C ASP A 631 -19.14 -24.90 19.61
N ARG A 632 -17.81 -24.73 19.63
CA ARG A 632 -16.92 -25.40 18.66
C ARG A 632 -16.97 -26.94 18.77
N LEU A 633 -17.35 -27.51 19.91
CA LEU A 633 -17.44 -28.95 20.12
C LEU A 633 -18.75 -29.55 19.60
N GLY A 634 -19.70 -28.70 19.18
CA GLY A 634 -21.00 -29.11 18.66
C GLY A 634 -22.10 -29.08 19.72
N ASP A 635 -21.80 -28.64 20.94
CA ASP A 635 -22.77 -28.59 22.02
C ASP A 635 -23.50 -27.22 22.02
N GLU A 636 -24.83 -27.24 22.15
CA GLU A 636 -25.60 -26.01 22.41
C GLU A 636 -25.17 -25.38 23.72
N ILE A 637 -25.00 -24.07 23.72
CA ILE A 637 -24.67 -23.36 24.95
C ILE A 637 -25.89 -23.24 25.87
N ASP A 638 -25.63 -22.97 27.16
CA ASP A 638 -26.68 -22.82 28.17
C ASP A 638 -27.76 -21.83 27.75
N GLY A 639 -28.99 -22.36 27.63
CA GLY A 639 -30.16 -21.57 27.34
C GLY A 639 -30.52 -21.42 25.86
N TYR A 640 -29.80 -22.09 24.97
CA TYR A 640 -30.12 -22.22 23.55
C TYR A 640 -30.60 -23.64 23.22
N PRO A 641 -31.39 -23.82 22.14
CA PRO A 641 -31.88 -22.77 21.24
C PRO A 641 -32.91 -21.82 21.88
N LEU A 642 -32.91 -20.56 21.42
CA LEU A 642 -33.97 -19.59 21.70
C LEU A 642 -35.12 -19.84 20.72
N PHE A 643 -36.32 -20.08 21.24
CA PHE A 643 -37.51 -20.31 20.43
C PHE A 643 -38.13 -18.98 20.00
N ALA A 644 -38.61 -18.92 18.75
CA ALA A 644 -39.44 -17.82 18.27
C ALA A 644 -40.75 -17.74 19.07
N GLU A 645 -41.39 -16.56 19.07
CA GLU A 645 -42.70 -16.40 19.72
C GLU A 645 -43.76 -17.34 19.11
N PRO A 646 -44.74 -17.82 19.89
CA PRO A 646 -45.74 -18.78 19.39
C PRO A 646 -46.44 -18.31 18.13
N SER A 647 -46.58 -19.20 17.13
CA SER A 647 -47.20 -18.92 15.83
C SER A 647 -46.45 -17.91 14.96
N THR A 648 -45.19 -17.61 15.28
CA THR A 648 -44.29 -16.82 14.42
C THR A 648 -43.27 -17.73 13.74
N SER A 649 -42.81 -17.34 12.56
CA SER A 649 -41.70 -17.98 11.86
C SER A 649 -40.66 -16.92 11.56
N ILE A 650 -39.40 -17.26 11.84
CA ILE A 650 -38.26 -16.36 11.68
C ILE A 650 -37.99 -16.18 10.19
N LYS A 651 -38.13 -14.94 9.71
CA LYS A 651 -37.78 -14.56 8.33
C LYS A 651 -36.30 -14.25 8.18
N ALA A 652 -35.73 -13.56 9.17
CA ALA A 652 -34.34 -13.16 9.19
C ALA A 652 -33.87 -12.95 10.64
N SER A 653 -32.62 -13.27 10.94
CA SER A 653 -32.02 -13.05 12.26
C SER A 653 -30.60 -12.50 12.12
N ASN A 654 -30.13 -11.82 13.16
CA ASN A 654 -28.78 -11.27 13.25
C ASN A 654 -28.35 -11.19 14.72
N VAL A 655 -27.04 -11.19 14.95
CA VAL A 655 -26.42 -10.98 16.24
C VAL A 655 -25.59 -9.68 16.23
N ILE A 656 -25.93 -8.77 17.13
CA ILE A 656 -25.40 -7.41 17.13
C ILE A 656 -24.49 -7.23 18.35
N ASP A 657 -23.25 -6.79 18.12
CA ASP A 657 -22.35 -6.26 19.15
C ASP A 657 -22.12 -4.76 18.92
N TYR A 658 -22.76 -3.94 19.75
CA TYR A 658 -22.84 -2.49 19.49
C TYR A 658 -21.49 -1.77 19.46
N ASP A 659 -20.53 -2.25 20.23
CA ASP A 659 -19.27 -1.57 20.50
C ASP A 659 -18.11 -2.55 20.64
N ASN A 660 -18.23 -3.74 20.06
CA ASN A 660 -17.25 -4.82 20.16
C ASN A 660 -16.91 -5.20 21.62
N SER A 661 -17.88 -5.02 22.53
CA SER A 661 -17.75 -5.35 23.96
C SER A 661 -18.18 -6.78 24.27
N LYS A 662 -18.59 -7.54 23.25
CA LYS A 662 -19.12 -8.89 23.33
C LYS A 662 -20.40 -8.96 24.17
N ARG A 663 -21.14 -7.85 24.24
CA ARG A 663 -22.46 -7.75 24.90
C ARG A 663 -23.54 -7.87 23.85
N TYR A 664 -23.66 -9.07 23.30
CA TYR A 664 -24.51 -9.34 22.15
C TYR A 664 -25.99 -9.00 22.38
N ARG A 665 -26.65 -8.64 21.28
CA ARG A 665 -28.10 -8.56 21.14
C ARG A 665 -28.52 -9.49 20.02
N ILE A 666 -29.57 -10.24 20.25
CA ILE A 666 -30.08 -11.20 19.27
C ILE A 666 -31.37 -10.63 18.73
N THR A 667 -31.42 -10.46 17.42
CA THR A 667 -32.60 -9.94 16.74
C THR A 667 -33.16 -10.95 15.78
N TYR A 668 -34.49 -10.98 15.67
CA TYR A 668 -35.12 -11.62 14.53
C TYR A 668 -36.36 -10.85 14.08
N SER A 669 -36.71 -11.02 12.81
CA SER A 669 -37.95 -10.53 12.22
C SER A 669 -38.86 -11.67 11.78
N ASP A 670 -40.16 -11.45 11.82
CA ASP A 670 -41.14 -12.36 11.22
C ASP A 670 -41.51 -11.94 9.78
N TYR A 671 -42.30 -12.77 9.11
CA TYR A 671 -42.79 -12.50 7.75
C TYR A 671 -43.75 -11.31 7.62
N SER A 672 -44.26 -10.80 8.74
CA SER A 672 -45.19 -9.66 8.84
C SER A 672 -44.47 -8.34 9.12
N GLY A 673 -43.15 -8.34 9.30
CA GLY A 673 -42.36 -7.14 9.59
C GLY A 673 -42.29 -6.77 11.08
N ASN A 674 -42.59 -7.71 11.98
CA ASN A 674 -42.37 -7.53 13.41
C ASN A 674 -40.93 -7.89 13.76
N VAL A 675 -40.25 -7.03 14.51
CA VAL A 675 -38.85 -7.21 14.93
C VAL A 675 -38.76 -7.35 16.44
N TYR A 676 -38.05 -8.39 16.86
CA TYR A 676 -37.80 -8.76 18.25
C TYR A 676 -36.32 -8.56 18.55
N LEU A 677 -35.97 -7.97 19.70
CA LEU A 677 -34.57 -7.75 20.12
C LEU A 677 -34.34 -8.20 21.56
N TYR A 678 -33.56 -9.24 21.74
CA TYR A 678 -33.21 -9.82 23.04
C TYR A 678 -31.83 -9.35 23.49
N ASN A 679 -31.63 -9.20 24.81
CA ASN A 679 -30.30 -9.16 25.37
C ASN A 679 -29.68 -10.57 25.48
N LYS A 680 -28.40 -10.62 25.86
CA LYS A 680 -27.67 -11.86 26.08
C LYS A 680 -28.33 -12.81 27.10
N ASP A 681 -29.06 -12.26 28.07
CA ASP A 681 -29.82 -13.01 29.07
C ASP A 681 -31.20 -13.47 28.57
N ARG A 682 -31.46 -13.35 27.26
CA ARG A 682 -32.71 -13.71 26.58
C ARG A 682 -33.93 -12.91 27.05
N GLN A 683 -33.69 -11.71 27.60
CA GLN A 683 -34.77 -10.78 27.92
C GLN A 683 -35.07 -9.90 26.72
N LEU A 684 -36.35 -9.87 26.34
CA LEU A 684 -36.84 -9.05 25.25
C LEU A 684 -36.83 -7.56 25.63
N LEU A 685 -36.20 -6.73 24.80
CA LEU A 685 -35.95 -5.33 25.12
C LEU A 685 -37.18 -4.45 24.86
N LYS A 686 -37.40 -3.48 25.76
CA LYS A 686 -38.47 -2.48 25.62
C LYS A 686 -38.32 -1.71 24.30
N GLY A 687 -39.43 -1.56 23.58
CA GLY A 687 -39.46 -0.93 22.26
C GLY A 687 -39.26 -1.91 21.10
N TRP A 688 -38.90 -3.17 21.38
CA TRP A 688 -38.65 -4.24 20.42
C TRP A 688 -39.41 -5.52 20.79
N ASN A 689 -40.61 -5.39 21.37
CA ASN A 689 -41.43 -6.51 21.83
C ASN A 689 -42.87 -6.52 21.24
N PRO A 690 -43.04 -6.97 19.99
CA PRO A 690 -42.15 -6.62 18.89
C PRO A 690 -42.26 -5.13 18.53
N LYS A 691 -41.29 -4.62 17.77
CA LYS A 691 -41.47 -3.40 16.98
C LYS A 691 -42.04 -3.78 15.61
N SER A 692 -43.23 -3.29 15.27
CA SER A 692 -43.81 -3.55 13.95
C SER A 692 -43.41 -2.48 12.94
N PHE A 693 -43.01 -2.92 11.74
CA PHE A 693 -42.75 -2.06 10.57
C PHE A 693 -43.84 -2.18 9.49
N GLU A 694 -44.93 -2.90 9.77
CA GLU A 694 -46.14 -3.08 8.94
C GLU A 694 -45.94 -3.77 7.58
N HIS A 695 -44.68 -3.88 7.12
CA HIS A 695 -44.28 -4.51 5.88
C HIS A 695 -43.09 -5.43 6.13
N ARG A 696 -42.99 -6.47 5.30
CA ARG A 696 -41.90 -7.44 5.37
C ARG A 696 -40.55 -6.75 5.19
N LEU A 697 -39.58 -7.11 6.04
CA LEU A 697 -38.19 -6.69 5.89
C LEU A 697 -37.49 -7.48 4.79
N ILE A 698 -36.63 -6.82 4.02
CA ILE A 698 -35.85 -7.44 2.95
C ILE A 698 -34.67 -8.22 3.52
N GLU A 699 -34.07 -7.71 4.59
CA GLU A 699 -32.86 -8.21 5.22
C GLU A 699 -33.02 -8.14 6.76
N PRO A 700 -32.18 -8.84 7.55
CA PRO A 700 -32.23 -8.69 9.00
C PRO A 700 -31.86 -7.27 9.43
N MET A 701 -32.32 -6.87 10.63
CA MET A 701 -31.97 -5.58 11.20
C MET A 701 -30.44 -5.41 11.29
N LYS A 702 -29.94 -4.32 10.71
CA LYS A 702 -28.53 -3.92 10.79
C LYS A 702 -28.31 -2.94 11.93
N HIS A 703 -27.12 -2.96 12.51
CA HIS A 703 -26.67 -1.96 13.48
C HIS A 703 -25.47 -1.20 12.94
N LEU A 704 -25.47 0.10 13.16
CA LEU A 704 -24.35 0.97 12.87
C LEU A 704 -24.16 1.94 14.04
N ARG A 705 -22.92 2.24 14.41
CA ARG A 705 -22.62 3.27 15.42
C ARG A 705 -21.83 4.42 14.83
N VAL A 706 -22.43 5.62 14.76
CA VAL A 706 -21.80 6.83 14.22
C VAL A 706 -21.87 7.94 15.26
N ARG A 707 -20.71 8.52 15.61
CA ARG A 707 -20.59 9.59 16.60
C ARG A 707 -21.35 9.29 17.92
N LYS A 708 -21.05 8.17 18.57
CA LYS A 708 -21.75 7.61 19.76
C LYS A 708 -23.23 7.22 19.59
N LYS A 709 -23.89 7.59 18.49
CA LYS A 709 -25.29 7.26 18.24
C LYS A 709 -25.39 5.87 17.64
N ASP A 710 -26.25 5.04 18.22
CA ASP A 710 -26.55 3.70 17.76
C ASP A 710 -27.78 3.72 16.85
N LEU A 711 -27.59 3.25 15.62
CA LEU A 711 -28.60 3.25 14.59
C LEU A 711 -29.02 1.81 14.31
N MET A 712 -30.30 1.53 14.54
CA MET A 712 -30.96 0.27 14.22
C MET A 712 -31.69 0.47 12.89
N ILE A 713 -31.16 -0.14 11.83
CA ILE A 713 -31.53 0.12 10.43
C ILE A 713 -32.35 -1.07 9.92
N ASN A 714 -33.54 -0.78 9.40
CA ASN A 714 -34.46 -1.76 8.83
C ASN A 714 -34.99 -1.23 7.51
N MET A 715 -35.06 -2.08 6.47
CA MET A 715 -35.63 -1.72 5.18
C MET A 715 -36.75 -2.69 4.81
N THR A 716 -37.91 -2.14 4.44
CA THR A 716 -39.09 -2.90 4.06
C THR A 716 -39.21 -3.03 2.54
N GLU A 717 -39.89 -4.08 2.07
CA GLU A 717 -40.06 -4.39 0.63
C GLU A 717 -40.73 -3.27 -0.19
N ASN A 718 -41.49 -2.39 0.46
CA ASN A 718 -42.15 -1.24 -0.16
C ASN A 718 -41.26 0.01 -0.26
N GLY A 719 -39.98 -0.07 0.12
CA GLY A 719 -39.02 1.05 -0.01
C GLY A 719 -39.03 2.05 1.12
N MET A 720 -39.50 1.64 2.31
CA MET A 720 -39.32 2.44 3.52
C MET A 720 -38.03 2.04 4.23
N VAL A 721 -37.16 3.02 4.48
CA VAL A 721 -35.95 2.86 5.27
C VAL A 721 -36.21 3.42 6.66
N HIS A 722 -36.13 2.58 7.68
CA HIS A 722 -36.39 2.92 9.07
C HIS A 722 -35.08 2.94 9.83
N ILE A 723 -34.71 4.10 10.37
CA ILE A 723 -33.53 4.25 11.22
C ILE A 723 -33.97 4.74 12.58
N THR A 724 -33.72 3.92 13.60
CA THR A 724 -34.14 4.17 14.98
C THR A 724 -32.98 4.05 15.95
N ASN A 725 -33.11 4.59 17.16
CA ASN A 725 -32.15 4.39 18.24
C ASN A 725 -32.38 3.02 18.94
N ARG A 726 -31.54 2.69 19.94
CA ARG A 726 -31.68 1.44 20.73
C ARG A 726 -33.05 1.25 21.40
N ARG A 727 -33.82 2.32 21.63
CA ARG A 727 -35.17 2.28 22.23
C ARG A 727 -36.28 2.11 21.19
N GLY A 728 -35.94 2.06 19.90
CA GLY A 728 -36.91 1.99 18.80
C GLY A 728 -37.52 3.35 18.44
N GLU A 729 -36.94 4.47 18.89
CA GLU A 729 -37.38 5.82 18.54
C GLU A 729 -36.70 6.27 17.24
N TYR A 730 -37.45 6.90 16.33
CA TYR A 730 -36.92 7.35 15.04
C TYR A 730 -35.89 8.48 15.18
N TYR A 731 -34.87 8.43 14.32
CA TYR A 731 -34.05 9.61 14.04
C TYR A 731 -34.78 10.56 13.08
N ASP A 732 -34.37 11.83 13.07
CA ASP A 732 -34.94 12.85 12.19
C ASP A 732 -34.88 12.42 10.71
N ASN A 733 -35.93 12.76 9.96
CA ASN A 733 -36.12 12.40 8.54
C ASN A 733 -36.29 10.89 8.27
N PHE A 734 -36.50 10.07 9.31
CA PHE A 734 -36.88 8.66 9.17
C PHE A 734 -38.29 8.38 9.72
N PRO A 735 -39.04 7.46 9.09
CA PRO A 735 -38.63 6.64 7.96
C PRO A 735 -38.54 7.41 6.63
N LEU A 736 -37.54 7.06 5.82
CA LEU A 736 -37.31 7.64 4.50
C LEU A 736 -38.04 6.78 3.47
N ASN A 737 -38.90 7.39 2.66
CA ASN A 737 -39.62 6.72 1.59
C ASN A 737 -38.89 6.89 0.26
N LEU A 738 -38.41 5.79 -0.33
CA LEU A 738 -37.76 5.80 -1.64
C LEU A 738 -38.76 5.82 -2.81
N GLY A 739 -40.05 5.56 -2.53
CA GLY A 739 -41.14 5.65 -3.50
C GLY A 739 -41.18 4.54 -4.54
N ASP A 740 -40.46 3.43 -4.32
CA ASP A 740 -40.40 2.29 -5.23
C ASP A 740 -40.17 0.99 -4.43
N GLN A 741 -40.62 -0.15 -4.96
CA GLN A 741 -40.36 -1.43 -4.34
C GLN A 741 -38.87 -1.77 -4.43
N VAL A 742 -38.31 -2.29 -3.36
CA VAL A 742 -36.91 -2.71 -3.26
C VAL A 742 -36.88 -4.19 -2.92
N ARG A 743 -35.92 -4.89 -3.51
CA ARG A 743 -35.68 -6.33 -3.32
C ARG A 743 -34.23 -6.65 -3.00
N ASN A 744 -33.43 -5.61 -2.84
CA ASN A 744 -32.00 -5.66 -2.67
C ASN A 744 -31.65 -5.25 -1.25
N ASP A 745 -30.68 -5.93 -0.67
CA ASP A 745 -30.12 -5.56 0.62
C ASP A 745 -29.57 -4.12 0.58
N LEU A 746 -29.57 -3.47 1.73
CA LEU A 746 -29.04 -2.14 1.89
C LEU A 746 -27.53 -2.21 2.04
N PHE A 747 -26.81 -1.68 1.06
CA PHE A 747 -25.38 -1.44 1.20
C PHE A 747 -25.14 -0.27 2.15
N ILE A 748 -24.23 -0.42 3.12
CA ILE A 748 -23.89 0.61 4.11
C ILE A 748 -22.38 0.81 4.15
N ARG A 749 -21.93 2.02 3.83
CA ARG A 749 -20.53 2.44 4.01
C ARG A 749 -20.43 3.47 5.11
N GLN A 750 -19.86 3.06 6.25
CA GLN A 750 -19.68 3.93 7.41
C GLN A 750 -18.72 5.09 7.09
N GLY A 751 -19.18 6.32 7.31
CA GLY A 751 -18.35 7.53 7.29
C GLY A 751 -18.05 8.05 8.68
N ALA A 752 -17.25 9.12 8.79
CA ALA A 752 -16.92 9.74 10.08
C ALA A 752 -18.10 10.52 10.71
N SER A 753 -19.19 10.73 9.96
CA SER A 753 -20.37 11.47 10.40
C SER A 753 -21.65 10.94 9.76
N PHE A 754 -22.81 11.43 10.22
CA PHE A 754 -24.10 11.09 9.63
C PHE A 754 -24.17 11.50 8.15
N LYS A 755 -23.61 12.66 7.80
CA LYS A 755 -23.58 13.17 6.42
C LYS A 755 -22.67 12.36 5.49
N GLN A 756 -21.56 11.84 6.01
CA GLN A 756 -20.57 11.10 5.23
C GLN A 756 -20.81 9.58 5.19
N THR A 757 -21.69 9.07 6.05
CA THR A 757 -22.15 7.68 5.96
C THR A 757 -23.09 7.55 4.77
N LEU A 758 -22.78 6.62 3.88
CA LEU A 758 -23.51 6.36 2.65
C LEU A 758 -24.30 5.07 2.78
N LEU A 759 -25.57 5.11 2.37
CA LEU A 759 -26.42 3.94 2.20
C LEU A 759 -26.86 3.88 0.74
N ALA A 760 -26.87 2.69 0.15
CA ALA A 760 -27.27 2.51 -1.24
C ALA A 760 -28.16 1.27 -1.43
N THR A 761 -29.16 1.40 -2.29
CA THR A 761 -30.01 0.28 -2.73
C THR A 761 -30.54 0.55 -4.14
N ILE A 762 -31.08 -0.47 -4.78
CA ILE A 762 -31.67 -0.36 -6.11
C ILE A 762 -33.09 -0.94 -6.12
N SER A 763 -34.02 -0.15 -6.66
CA SER A 763 -35.42 -0.56 -6.77
C SER A 763 -35.62 -1.66 -7.80
N ALA A 764 -36.76 -2.35 -7.71
CA ALA A 764 -37.20 -3.32 -8.72
C ALA A 764 -37.34 -2.69 -10.11
N GLY A 765 -37.65 -1.39 -10.18
CA GLY A 765 -37.70 -0.60 -11.43
C GLY A 765 -36.32 -0.22 -11.99
N GLY A 766 -35.23 -0.48 -11.27
CA GLY A 766 -33.87 -0.12 -11.66
C GLY A 766 -33.45 1.29 -11.29
N LYS A 767 -34.07 1.90 -10.29
CA LYS A 767 -33.64 3.20 -9.78
C LYS A 767 -32.65 2.99 -8.64
N LEU A 768 -31.41 3.42 -8.86
CA LEU A 768 -30.37 3.44 -7.83
C LEU A 768 -30.59 4.64 -6.92
N PHE A 769 -30.66 4.40 -5.63
CA PHE A 769 -30.69 5.40 -4.58
C PHE A 769 -29.40 5.36 -3.78
N GLU A 770 -28.78 6.52 -3.60
CA GLU A 770 -27.77 6.74 -2.58
C GLU A 770 -28.23 7.86 -1.65
N PHE A 771 -28.14 7.64 -0.35
CA PHE A 771 -28.57 8.59 0.67
C PHE A 771 -27.68 8.50 1.91
N ASN A 772 -27.79 9.49 2.79
CA ASN A 772 -27.02 9.55 4.03
C ASN A 772 -27.91 9.42 5.29
N LEU A 773 -27.28 9.37 6.47
CA LEU A 773 -27.99 9.26 7.74
C LEU A 773 -28.72 10.55 8.17
N ASN A 774 -28.64 11.64 7.38
CA ASN A 774 -29.51 12.81 7.57
C ASN A 774 -30.83 12.68 6.77
N GLY A 775 -31.06 11.54 6.10
CA GLY A 775 -32.22 11.35 5.22
C GLY A 775 -32.11 12.09 3.88
N GLN A 776 -30.92 12.58 3.51
CA GLN A 776 -30.71 13.28 2.25
C GLN A 776 -30.35 12.27 1.17
N ILE A 777 -31.13 12.22 0.09
CA ILE A 777 -30.79 11.49 -1.13
C ILE A 777 -29.68 12.26 -1.85
N THR A 778 -28.48 11.68 -1.88
CA THR A 778 -27.29 12.27 -2.51
C THR A 778 -27.18 11.89 -3.98
N ARG A 779 -27.78 10.79 -4.39
CA ARG A 779 -27.86 10.35 -5.79
C ARG A 779 -29.14 9.58 -6.04
N GLU A 780 -29.81 9.91 -7.13
CA GLU A 780 -30.92 9.13 -7.68
C GLU A 780 -30.66 8.97 -9.17
N LYS A 781 -30.54 7.73 -9.65
CA LYS A 781 -30.24 7.47 -11.07
C LYS A 781 -31.03 6.26 -11.57
N GLN A 782 -31.83 6.48 -12.61
CA GLN A 782 -32.51 5.41 -13.32
C GLN A 782 -31.50 4.65 -14.20
N LEU A 783 -31.39 3.34 -14.01
CA LEU A 783 -30.59 2.47 -14.85
C LEU A 783 -31.32 2.17 -16.16
N ILE A 784 -30.52 2.00 -17.21
CA ILE A 784 -30.98 1.58 -18.52
C ILE A 784 -31.29 0.08 -18.45
N LYS A 785 -32.54 -0.28 -18.75
CA LYS A 785 -32.95 -1.67 -18.92
C LYS A 785 -32.27 -2.26 -20.16
N ILE A 786 -31.76 -3.47 -20.05
CA ILE A 786 -31.17 -4.21 -21.18
C ILE A 786 -32.20 -5.05 -21.95
N GLY A 787 -33.40 -5.16 -21.40
CA GLY A 787 -34.58 -5.74 -22.02
C GLY A 787 -35.86 -5.42 -21.22
N PRO A 788 -37.02 -5.90 -21.65
CA PRO A 788 -38.30 -5.55 -21.02
C PRO A 788 -38.46 -6.08 -19.59
N ASN A 789 -37.77 -7.17 -19.25
CA ASN A 789 -37.90 -7.88 -17.97
C ASN A 789 -36.64 -7.72 -17.11
N THR A 790 -35.87 -6.65 -17.32
CA THR A 790 -34.59 -6.46 -16.64
C THR A 790 -34.82 -6.36 -15.14
N ARG A 791 -34.15 -7.23 -14.39
CA ARG A 791 -34.00 -7.11 -12.93
C ARG A 791 -32.63 -6.57 -12.59
N PHE A 792 -32.54 -5.90 -11.45
CA PHE A 792 -31.32 -5.26 -10.99
C PHE A 792 -30.94 -5.74 -9.60
N GLU A 793 -29.64 -5.91 -9.39
CA GLU A 793 -29.09 -6.37 -8.12
C GLU A 793 -27.90 -5.51 -7.69
N ILE A 794 -27.86 -5.13 -6.41
CA ILE A 794 -26.66 -4.52 -5.82
C ILE A 794 -25.77 -5.64 -5.29
N ILE A 795 -24.49 -5.61 -5.63
CA ILE A 795 -23.53 -6.65 -5.24
C ILE A 795 -22.51 -6.00 -4.30
N PRO A 796 -22.77 -5.98 -2.98
CA PRO A 796 -21.80 -5.46 -2.03
C PRO A 796 -20.53 -6.31 -2.08
N ASP A 797 -19.37 -5.68 -1.87
CA ASP A 797 -18.16 -6.45 -1.61
C ASP A 797 -18.28 -7.16 -0.25
N ALA A 798 -17.59 -8.29 -0.09
CA ALA A 798 -17.64 -9.11 1.12
C ALA A 798 -17.33 -8.37 2.43
N LEU A 799 -16.62 -7.23 2.38
CA LEU A 799 -16.32 -6.37 3.53
C LEU A 799 -17.21 -5.12 3.62
N GLU A 800 -18.25 -5.02 2.79
CA GLU A 800 -19.21 -3.91 2.69
C GLU A 800 -18.56 -2.52 2.53
N LYS A 801 -17.38 -2.45 1.91
CA LYS A 801 -16.65 -1.20 1.65
C LYS A 801 -17.09 -0.54 0.36
N THR A 802 -17.55 -1.31 -0.62
CA THR A 802 -18.07 -0.82 -1.91
C THR A 802 -19.07 -1.81 -2.52
N TYR A 803 -19.57 -1.53 -3.73
CA TYR A 803 -20.50 -2.41 -4.43
C TYR A 803 -20.39 -2.31 -5.96
N LEU A 804 -20.89 -3.33 -6.63
CA LEU A 804 -21.19 -3.37 -8.07
C LEU A 804 -22.71 -3.45 -8.29
N VAL A 805 -23.14 -3.33 -9.54
CA VAL A 805 -24.55 -3.52 -9.91
C VAL A 805 -24.66 -4.53 -11.04
N ALA A 806 -25.57 -5.51 -10.93
CA ALA A 806 -25.95 -6.38 -12.03
C ALA A 806 -27.27 -5.93 -12.66
N ALA A 807 -27.35 -5.98 -13.99
CA ALA A 807 -28.58 -5.88 -14.75
C ALA A 807 -28.77 -7.18 -15.54
N ILE A 808 -29.92 -7.84 -15.36
CA ILE A 808 -30.15 -9.21 -15.80
C ILE A 808 -31.46 -9.29 -16.59
N ASP A 809 -31.41 -9.78 -17.83
CA ASP A 809 -32.59 -9.94 -18.69
C ASP A 809 -32.44 -11.16 -19.60
N GLY A 810 -33.40 -12.10 -19.55
CA GLY A 810 -33.35 -13.33 -20.33
C GLY A 810 -32.11 -14.15 -19.99
N THR A 811 -31.19 -14.28 -20.94
CA THR A 811 -29.90 -14.97 -20.79
C THR A 811 -28.77 -14.02 -20.41
N ARG A 812 -28.97 -12.71 -20.50
CA ARG A 812 -27.88 -11.73 -20.44
C ARG A 812 -27.71 -11.18 -19.04
N VAL A 813 -26.46 -11.12 -18.60
CA VAL A 813 -26.01 -10.45 -17.38
C VAL A 813 -25.03 -9.35 -17.76
N ARG A 814 -25.31 -8.12 -17.33
CA ARG A 814 -24.41 -6.97 -17.44
C ARG A 814 -23.95 -6.56 -16.05
N ILE A 815 -22.64 -6.55 -15.83
CA ILE A 815 -22.04 -6.06 -14.58
C ILE A 815 -21.59 -4.61 -14.77
N LEU A 816 -21.91 -3.77 -13.80
CA LEU A 816 -21.67 -2.34 -13.80
C LEU A 816 -20.84 -1.94 -12.58
N SER A 817 -19.98 -0.94 -12.73
CA SER A 817 -19.34 -0.28 -11.60
C SER A 817 -20.35 0.52 -10.76
N LYS A 818 -19.95 0.97 -9.57
CA LYS A 818 -20.73 1.94 -8.75
C LYS A 818 -21.14 3.20 -9.54
N ASP A 819 -20.32 3.62 -10.50
CA ASP A 819 -20.57 4.79 -11.36
C ASP A 819 -21.52 4.49 -12.53
N LEU A 820 -21.93 3.22 -12.67
CA LEU A 820 -22.76 2.65 -13.71
C LEU A 820 -22.07 2.54 -15.07
N ASN A 821 -20.74 2.45 -15.08
CA ASN A 821 -19.99 2.08 -16.27
C ASN A 821 -20.05 0.56 -16.46
N VAL A 822 -20.27 0.10 -17.69
CA VAL A 822 -20.24 -1.33 -18.01
C VAL A 822 -18.83 -1.87 -17.77
N LEU A 823 -18.72 -2.88 -16.91
CA LEU A 823 -17.48 -3.63 -16.71
C LEU A 823 -17.38 -4.75 -17.74
N PHE A 824 -18.42 -5.59 -17.81
CA PHE A 824 -18.53 -6.64 -18.84
C PHE A 824 -19.97 -7.14 -18.96
N GLU A 825 -20.21 -7.94 -20.01
CA GLU A 825 -21.45 -8.69 -20.23
C GLU A 825 -21.16 -10.17 -20.46
N LYS A 826 -22.06 -11.05 -20.01
CA LYS A 826 -22.03 -12.49 -20.24
C LYS A 826 -23.43 -13.02 -20.52
N ASP A 827 -23.50 -14.08 -21.32
CA ASP A 827 -24.73 -14.82 -21.56
C ASP A 827 -24.69 -16.16 -20.80
N PHE A 828 -25.79 -16.50 -20.14
CA PHE A 828 -26.03 -17.73 -19.38
C PHE A 828 -27.26 -18.46 -19.94
N LEU A 829 -27.28 -19.79 -19.83
CA LEU A 829 -28.41 -20.58 -20.35
C LEU A 829 -29.74 -20.23 -19.70
N LYS A 830 -29.71 -19.99 -18.39
CA LYS A 830 -30.83 -19.49 -17.59
C LYS A 830 -30.29 -18.53 -16.55
N THR A 831 -31.08 -17.53 -16.20
CA THR A 831 -30.69 -16.56 -15.18
C THR A 831 -31.46 -16.71 -13.88
N ASP A 832 -32.51 -17.52 -13.80
CA ASP A 832 -33.45 -17.55 -12.65
C ASP A 832 -32.80 -17.96 -11.31
N GLN A 833 -31.67 -18.67 -11.34
CA GLN A 833 -30.93 -19.14 -10.15
C GLN A 833 -29.47 -18.66 -10.18
N LEU A 834 -29.25 -17.42 -10.65
CA LEU A 834 -27.95 -16.77 -10.50
C LEU A 834 -27.86 -16.04 -9.17
N SER A 835 -26.72 -16.18 -8.50
CA SER A 835 -26.29 -15.32 -7.40
C SER A 835 -24.95 -14.67 -7.74
N PHE A 836 -24.66 -13.56 -7.07
CA PHE A 836 -23.50 -12.73 -7.34
C PHE A 836 -22.72 -12.48 -6.06
N GLN A 837 -21.40 -12.63 -6.14
CA GLN A 837 -20.51 -12.29 -5.04
C GLN A 837 -19.42 -11.37 -5.56
N TYR A 838 -18.98 -10.44 -4.72
CA TYR A 838 -17.91 -9.51 -5.06
C TYR A 838 -16.87 -9.49 -3.94
N TYR A 839 -15.61 -9.69 -4.31
CA TYR A 839 -14.48 -9.65 -3.39
C TYR A 839 -13.48 -8.60 -3.87
N GLN A 840 -13.24 -7.57 -3.05
CA GLN A 840 -12.21 -6.57 -3.29
C GLN A 840 -11.05 -6.73 -2.30
N PHE A 841 -9.99 -7.39 -2.75
CA PHE A 841 -8.78 -7.59 -1.95
C PHE A 841 -7.83 -6.38 -2.03
N SER A 842 -7.79 -5.72 -3.19
CA SER A 842 -7.08 -4.46 -3.42
C SER A 842 -7.80 -3.60 -4.48
N ALA A 843 -7.27 -2.44 -4.87
CA ALA A 843 -7.86 -1.67 -5.96
C ALA A 843 -7.81 -2.40 -7.32
N THR A 844 -6.82 -3.28 -7.53
CA THR A 844 -6.62 -4.04 -8.77
C THR A 844 -7.02 -5.52 -8.68
N GLU A 845 -7.02 -6.09 -7.48
CA GLU A 845 -7.48 -7.46 -7.22
C GLU A 845 -8.95 -7.45 -6.81
N GLN A 846 -9.80 -7.53 -7.83
CA GLN A 846 -11.26 -7.55 -7.72
C GLN A 846 -11.81 -8.80 -8.43
N ILE A 847 -12.55 -9.62 -7.68
CA ILE A 847 -13.12 -10.87 -8.19
C ILE A 847 -14.65 -10.77 -8.13
N ILE A 848 -15.28 -10.94 -9.27
CA ILE A 848 -16.74 -11.05 -9.41
C ILE A 848 -17.06 -12.53 -9.63
N ILE A 849 -17.87 -13.10 -8.75
CA ILE A 849 -18.32 -14.49 -8.86
C ILE A 849 -19.78 -14.49 -9.30
N ILE A 850 -20.08 -15.28 -10.33
CA ILE A 850 -21.45 -15.57 -10.74
C ILE A 850 -21.67 -17.06 -10.51
N ASN A 851 -22.55 -17.43 -9.58
CA ASN A 851 -22.91 -18.81 -9.33
C ASN A 851 -24.17 -19.15 -10.13
N ASP A 852 -24.11 -20.20 -10.96
CA ASP A 852 -25.22 -20.72 -11.75
C ASP A 852 -25.77 -21.98 -11.09
N GLY A 853 -26.86 -21.83 -10.33
CA GLY A 853 -27.51 -22.95 -9.63
C GLY A 853 -28.13 -23.99 -10.56
N VAL A 854 -28.43 -23.63 -11.82
CA VAL A 854 -28.98 -24.57 -12.82
C VAL A 854 -27.88 -25.47 -13.35
N GLN A 855 -26.73 -24.90 -13.70
CA GLN A 855 -25.57 -25.65 -14.19
C GLN A 855 -24.72 -26.24 -13.07
N GLN A 856 -24.95 -25.80 -11.82
CA GLN A 856 -24.14 -26.11 -10.66
C GLN A 856 -22.66 -25.74 -10.89
N MET A 857 -22.44 -24.48 -11.32
CA MET A 857 -21.13 -23.94 -11.68
C MET A 857 -20.91 -22.54 -11.13
N SER A 858 -19.72 -22.25 -10.63
CA SER A 858 -19.28 -20.91 -10.18
C SER A 858 -18.22 -20.35 -11.12
N TYR A 859 -18.50 -19.17 -11.68
CA TYR A 859 -17.63 -18.48 -12.63
C TYR A 859 -16.94 -17.30 -11.94
N LEU A 860 -15.61 -17.31 -11.87
CA LEU A 860 -14.82 -16.25 -11.25
C LEU A 860 -14.25 -15.35 -12.34
N TYR A 861 -14.68 -14.10 -12.37
CA TYR A 861 -14.27 -13.09 -13.35
C TYR A 861 -13.44 -11.98 -12.71
N ASN A 862 -12.50 -11.42 -13.47
CA ASN A 862 -11.92 -10.11 -13.17
C ASN A 862 -12.88 -9.00 -13.63
N ARG A 863 -12.50 -7.74 -13.38
CA ARG A 863 -13.28 -6.57 -13.83
C ARG A 863 -13.46 -6.45 -15.34
N ARG A 864 -12.62 -7.10 -16.16
CA ARG A 864 -12.75 -7.10 -17.62
C ARG A 864 -13.68 -8.21 -18.13
N GLY A 865 -14.15 -9.09 -17.25
CA GLY A 865 -14.94 -10.27 -17.61
C GLY A 865 -14.10 -11.43 -18.13
N ASP A 866 -12.79 -11.43 -17.90
CA ASP A 866 -11.94 -12.60 -18.18
C ASP A 866 -12.12 -13.61 -17.05
N LEU A 867 -12.30 -14.89 -17.40
CA LEU A 867 -12.42 -15.98 -16.44
C LEU A 867 -11.04 -16.27 -15.82
N LEU A 868 -10.92 -16.19 -14.50
CA LEU A 868 -9.61 -16.25 -13.82
C LEU A 868 -8.95 -17.62 -13.93
N ASN A 869 -9.73 -18.68 -13.77
CA ASN A 869 -9.22 -20.04 -13.62
C ASN A 869 -9.37 -20.88 -14.91
N GLY A 870 -9.64 -20.23 -16.04
CA GLY A 870 -9.86 -20.87 -17.35
C GLY A 870 -11.14 -21.73 -17.47
N ARG A 871 -11.68 -22.22 -16.35
CA ARG A 871 -12.92 -23.00 -16.24
C ARG A 871 -13.68 -22.64 -14.95
N PRO A 872 -15.02 -22.79 -14.92
CA PRO A 872 -15.79 -22.62 -13.70
C PRO A 872 -15.53 -23.76 -12.70
N PHE A 873 -15.76 -23.49 -11.42
CA PHE A 873 -15.79 -24.52 -10.38
C PHE A 873 -17.15 -25.22 -10.36
N GLN A 874 -17.16 -26.53 -10.09
CA GLN A 874 -18.40 -27.22 -9.76
C GLN A 874 -18.88 -26.75 -8.39
N SER A 875 -20.06 -26.13 -8.34
CA SER A 875 -20.69 -25.69 -7.09
C SER A 875 -22.19 -25.57 -7.24
N SER A 876 -22.96 -26.15 -6.31
CA SER A 876 -24.42 -26.00 -6.25
C SER A 876 -24.87 -24.79 -5.44
N HIS A 877 -23.97 -24.11 -4.75
CA HIS A 877 -24.23 -22.94 -3.90
C HIS A 877 -23.19 -21.84 -4.12
N ASP A 878 -23.40 -20.70 -3.48
CA ASP A 878 -22.36 -19.69 -3.29
C ASP A 878 -21.08 -20.33 -2.74
N ILE A 879 -19.93 -19.82 -3.17
CA ILE A 879 -18.63 -20.31 -2.70
C ILE A 879 -18.10 -19.39 -1.61
N ALA A 880 -17.22 -19.90 -0.75
CA ALA A 880 -16.39 -19.03 0.07
C ALA A 880 -15.04 -18.85 -0.62
N LEU A 881 -14.57 -17.61 -0.71
CA LEU A 881 -13.27 -17.27 -1.30
C LEU A 881 -12.42 -16.54 -0.27
N LEU A 882 -11.24 -17.07 0.00
CA LEU A 882 -10.26 -16.44 0.90
C LEU A 882 -8.96 -16.17 0.16
N TYR A 883 -8.37 -15.00 0.40
CA TYR A 883 -7.05 -14.63 -0.11
C TYR A 883 -5.98 -14.80 0.96
N PHE A 884 -4.96 -15.59 0.64
CA PHE A 884 -3.79 -15.80 1.48
C PHE A 884 -2.65 -14.97 0.93
N GLU A 885 -2.56 -13.69 1.32
CA GLU A 885 -1.54 -12.74 0.85
C GLU A 885 -0.11 -13.30 0.98
N ASN A 886 0.15 -14.06 2.03
CA ASN A 886 1.43 -14.73 2.27
C ASN A 886 1.78 -15.80 1.23
N GLU A 887 0.77 -16.51 0.73
CA GLU A 887 0.90 -17.60 -0.25
C GLU A 887 0.71 -17.06 -1.68
N LYS A 888 0.20 -15.83 -1.81
CA LYS A 888 -0.29 -15.24 -3.08
C LYS A 888 -1.24 -16.20 -3.78
N SER A 889 -2.14 -16.80 -3.01
CA SER A 889 -3.11 -17.77 -3.50
C SER A 889 -4.50 -17.47 -2.96
N TYR A 890 -5.49 -17.86 -3.72
CA TYR A 890 -6.87 -17.92 -3.29
C TYR A 890 -7.23 -19.36 -2.93
N LYS A 891 -8.01 -19.54 -1.86
CA LYS A 891 -8.70 -20.81 -1.59
C LYS A 891 -10.19 -20.63 -1.81
N ALA A 892 -10.74 -21.39 -2.74
CA ALA A 892 -12.17 -21.49 -3.01
C ALA A 892 -12.72 -22.74 -2.35
N TYR A 893 -13.73 -22.56 -1.51
CA TYR A 893 -14.47 -23.63 -0.85
C TYR A 893 -15.79 -23.78 -1.62
N CYS A 894 -15.97 -24.94 -2.25
CA CYS A 894 -17.09 -25.21 -3.13
C CYS A 894 -17.86 -26.43 -2.60
N VAL A 895 -19.17 -26.38 -2.71
CA VAL A 895 -20.04 -27.51 -2.37
C VAL A 895 -20.67 -28.01 -3.66
N TYR A 896 -20.51 -29.29 -3.97
CA TYR A 896 -21.16 -29.91 -5.13
C TYR A 896 -21.80 -31.22 -4.72
N LYS A 897 -23.14 -31.26 -4.78
CA LYS A 897 -23.94 -32.40 -4.32
C LYS A 897 -23.60 -32.73 -2.86
N ASP A 898 -23.09 -33.92 -2.61
CA ASP A 898 -22.72 -34.53 -1.34
C ASP A 898 -21.23 -34.33 -1.00
N ALA A 899 -20.55 -33.37 -1.63
CA ALA A 899 -19.14 -33.13 -1.38
C ALA A 899 -18.80 -31.66 -1.13
N LEU A 900 -17.92 -31.44 -0.15
CA LEU A 900 -17.14 -30.22 0.02
C LEU A 900 -15.79 -30.41 -0.68
N GLN A 901 -15.46 -29.47 -1.56
CA GLN A 901 -14.21 -29.46 -2.31
C GLN A 901 -13.51 -28.12 -2.12
N VAL A 902 -12.23 -28.17 -1.73
CA VAL A 902 -11.40 -26.97 -1.61
C VAL A 902 -10.36 -26.95 -2.71
N TYR A 903 -10.31 -25.82 -3.41
CA TYR A 903 -9.36 -25.55 -4.48
C TYR A 903 -8.42 -24.43 -4.06
N GLU A 904 -7.13 -24.60 -4.33
CA GLU A 904 -6.14 -23.54 -4.25
C GLU A 904 -5.68 -23.15 -5.65
N PHE A 905 -5.59 -21.85 -5.89
CA PHE A 905 -5.10 -21.30 -7.15
C PHE A 905 -4.39 -19.98 -6.93
N ASP A 906 -3.41 -19.69 -7.76
CA ASP A 906 -2.59 -18.49 -7.63
C ASP A 906 -3.41 -17.21 -7.77
N ALA A 907 -3.08 -16.22 -6.94
CA ALA A 907 -3.59 -14.88 -7.10
C ALA A 907 -3.00 -14.26 -8.36
N LEU A 908 -3.87 -13.61 -9.13
CA LEU A 908 -3.44 -13.02 -10.39
C LEU A 908 -2.51 -11.85 -10.09
N PRO A 909 -1.39 -11.70 -10.84
CA PRO A 909 -0.68 -10.44 -10.80
C PRO A 909 -1.67 -9.34 -11.16
N PRO A 910 -1.67 -8.21 -10.44
CA PRO A 910 -2.53 -7.10 -10.79
C PRO A 910 -2.22 -6.74 -12.25
N ILE A 911 -3.25 -6.74 -13.09
CA ILE A 911 -3.11 -6.41 -14.52
C ILE A 911 -3.02 -4.89 -14.68
#